data_AF-A0A9D6XWA9-F1
#
_entry.id   AF-A0A9D6XWA9-F1
#
_cell.length_a   1.000
_cell.length_b   1.000
_cell.length_c   1.000
_cell.angle_alpha   90.00
_cell.angle_beta   90.00
_cell.angle_gamma   90.00
#
_symmetry.space_group_name_H-M   'P 1'
#
loop_
_entity.id
_entity.type
_entity.pdbx_description
1 polymer ?
#
loop_
_entity_poly.entity_id
_entity_poly.type
_entity_poly.pdbx_seq_one_letter_code
_entity_poly.pdbx_strand_id
1 'polypeptide(L)'
;MNHSLDFLRPNPKMKTVRTSLYGDQLFSLWEMEILHTPTLQRLYDLKQLGFADRVFPDAVHSRFNHALGVAHLAEQMTKQLVNWLRSPDAGLALSYADTAFAHEQQISTTDFANLVESRLGVVRLVGILHDLTHAAYGHTLEDEIHVLPEKHDDSRRQVRFFNTLVAQLVIIWSVELGLREPDTALLEDLRRLAPPESILLEYIEEVSDALPPAERHRLARYLRDLELAFHALLHIEYLHSASPVPPDTSGLVIAKIIPVLDPEVGPVDFVVHRDAVLVDIVGNTICADLLDYAHRDSTNAGLRVQFDARLLRYVVAVSVAGPLSPSRQPCIRLAIQFFTNKMRYDVLSEMSGILKARYLISERILFHPTKCAAGAMLGTAVQLLGLQSLPPWMQALGDSDFLTLLTQTAIDLERACERILAGTTAPDDTLDSILQRLWPLDERKRELVSICGKGALGHHNVAVAALKGSLPDLSSRAAAARLVLWRLSARRFPKLVYRLRSEIMHSGGLSADDLSAKYIDRTQCYTLERRVEALCHLPLGSVFVHCPRRNTTMKVAEALVVGSDLTRVAHFRDVTAVCGEGLGPYQEEIKAVEKMYGAIWQLHVYLDSPHLLKQRLVANALEREIGFPNDRLLLSELETSEPTSAYDLLATELRDDVAITLLPEVISKLDETVRFRLEAEPRSVVRHAIQDVVAASLTREVAGEHPGSSRPRRRRSRKPPAISDEGATLLD
;
A
#
# COMPACT_ATOMS: atom_id res chain seq x y z
N MET A 1 42.31 11.31 -10.46
CA MET A 1 41.14 11.29 -9.56
C MET A 1 40.94 9.82 -9.22
N ASN A 2 41.26 9.41 -7.99
CA ASN A 2 41.39 8.00 -7.58
C ASN A 2 40.13 7.54 -6.81
N HIS A 3 39.11 7.07 -7.54
CA HIS A 3 38.02 6.25 -7.00
C HIS A 3 37.66 5.19 -8.04
N SER A 4 38.52 4.19 -8.22
CA SER A 4 38.25 3.02 -9.05
C SER A 4 37.79 1.92 -8.10
N LEU A 5 36.49 1.68 -8.07
CA LEU A 5 35.79 0.51 -7.50
C LEU A 5 36.47 -0.13 -6.26
N ASP A 6 36.65 0.66 -5.19
CA ASP A 6 37.42 0.26 -3.99
C ASP A 6 36.88 -1.02 -3.31
N PHE A 7 35.59 -1.33 -3.50
CA PHE A 7 34.96 -2.55 -3.01
C PHE A 7 35.51 -3.83 -3.66
N LEU A 8 36.14 -3.72 -4.83
CA LEU A 8 36.82 -4.82 -5.53
C LEU A 8 38.24 -5.06 -5.04
N ARG A 9 38.78 -4.25 -4.10
CA ARG A 9 40.11 -4.51 -3.54
C ARG A 9 40.12 -5.76 -2.67
N PRO A 10 41.26 -6.47 -2.56
CA PRO A 10 41.41 -7.52 -1.56
C PRO A 10 41.19 -6.95 -0.14
N ASN A 11 40.27 -7.55 0.63
CA ASN A 11 39.90 -7.11 1.98
C ASN A 11 39.51 -5.61 2.04
N PRO A 12 38.39 -5.23 1.39
CA PRO A 12 37.95 -3.83 1.41
C PRO A 12 37.63 -3.40 2.85
N LYS A 13 37.93 -2.14 3.18
CA LYS A 13 37.62 -1.59 4.50
C LYS A 13 36.10 -1.55 4.71
N MET A 14 35.64 -1.87 5.92
CA MET A 14 34.25 -1.64 6.29
C MET A 14 33.98 -0.13 6.47
N LYS A 15 32.79 0.32 6.09
CA LYS A 15 32.28 1.66 6.33
C LYS A 15 31.47 1.68 7.62
N THR A 16 31.77 2.63 8.50
CA THR A 16 30.93 2.89 9.68
C THR A 16 29.80 3.85 9.32
N VAL A 17 28.57 3.46 9.62
CA VAL A 17 27.36 4.26 9.46
C VAL A 17 26.68 4.37 10.82
N ARG A 18 26.44 5.59 11.31
CA ARG A 18 25.79 5.82 12.60
C ARG A 18 24.30 6.06 12.40
N THR A 19 23.45 5.32 13.10
CA THR A 19 22.01 5.57 13.18
C THR A 19 21.59 5.91 14.61
N SER A 20 20.42 6.54 14.75
CA SER A 20 19.89 6.93 16.06
C SER A 20 19.52 5.74 16.95
N LEU A 21 19.00 4.65 16.37
CA LEU A 21 18.50 3.49 17.13
C LEU A 21 19.59 2.47 17.49
N TYR A 22 20.51 2.20 16.57
CA TYR A 22 21.51 1.12 16.75
C TYR A 22 22.95 1.63 16.87
N GLY A 23 23.15 2.94 16.90
CA GLY A 23 24.49 3.53 17.00
C GLY A 23 25.35 3.25 15.76
N ASP A 24 26.63 2.96 15.99
CA ASP A 24 27.60 2.73 14.93
C ASP A 24 27.47 1.30 14.37
N GLN A 25 27.18 1.19 13.08
CA GLN A 25 27.04 -0.06 12.35
C GLN A 25 28.11 -0.16 11.28
N LEU A 26 28.52 -1.39 10.94
CA LEU A 26 29.51 -1.65 9.90
C LEU A 26 28.82 -2.18 8.65
N PHE A 27 29.14 -1.59 7.50
CA PHE A 27 28.69 -2.01 6.18
C PHE A 27 29.92 -2.28 5.30
N SER A 28 29.88 -3.33 4.49
CA SER A 28 30.90 -3.57 3.48
C SER A 28 30.81 -2.50 2.39
N LEU A 29 31.90 -2.22 1.68
CA LEU A 29 31.83 -1.29 0.55
C LEU A 29 30.87 -1.80 -0.53
N TRP A 30 30.74 -3.11 -0.72
CA TRP A 30 29.76 -3.70 -1.62
C TRP A 30 28.31 -3.35 -1.24
N GLU A 31 27.96 -3.43 0.04
CA GLU A 31 26.64 -3.00 0.51
C GLU A 31 26.44 -1.50 0.30
N MET A 32 27.50 -0.70 0.47
CA MET A 32 27.43 0.74 0.21
C MET A 32 27.18 1.05 -1.26
N GLU A 33 27.76 0.30 -2.20
CA GLU A 33 27.46 0.45 -3.65
C GLU A 33 25.97 0.29 -3.92
N ILE A 34 25.36 -0.75 -3.37
CA ILE A 34 23.93 -1.03 -3.52
C ILE A 34 23.08 0.08 -2.88
N LEU A 35 23.43 0.48 -1.64
CA LEU A 35 22.74 1.55 -0.92
C LEU A 35 22.82 2.89 -1.65
N HIS A 36 23.91 3.18 -2.35
CA HIS A 36 24.11 4.44 -3.09
C HIS A 36 23.46 4.47 -4.47
N THR A 37 22.84 3.38 -4.92
CA THR A 37 22.07 3.41 -6.18
C THR A 37 20.89 4.38 -6.09
N PRO A 38 20.52 5.08 -7.18
CA PRO A 38 19.35 5.97 -7.19
C PRO A 38 18.06 5.28 -6.73
N THR A 39 17.88 3.99 -7.04
CA THR A 39 16.68 3.23 -6.63
C THR A 39 16.59 3.07 -5.10
N LEU A 40 17.72 2.83 -4.41
CA LEU A 40 17.75 2.78 -2.95
C LEU A 40 17.74 4.19 -2.32
N GLN A 41 18.46 5.15 -2.91
CA GLN A 41 18.47 6.54 -2.41
C GLN A 41 17.08 7.18 -2.45
N ARG A 42 16.21 6.78 -3.39
CA ARG A 42 14.79 7.16 -3.41
C ARG A 42 14.07 6.88 -2.08
N LEU A 43 14.45 5.81 -1.37
CA LEU A 43 13.83 5.45 -0.10
C LEU A 43 13.99 6.53 0.99
N TYR A 44 14.90 7.50 0.83
CA TYR A 44 14.98 8.67 1.72
C TYR A 44 13.75 9.58 1.64
N ASP A 45 13.12 9.68 0.46
CA ASP A 45 11.90 10.47 0.25
C ASP A 45 10.63 9.61 0.38
N LEU A 46 10.73 8.41 0.94
CA LEU A 46 9.58 7.57 1.28
C LEU A 46 9.43 7.48 2.79
N LYS A 47 8.42 8.15 3.35
CA LYS A 47 8.12 8.04 4.79
C LYS A 47 7.64 6.63 5.12
N GLN A 48 8.18 6.06 6.19
CA GLN A 48 7.80 4.72 6.65
C GLN A 48 6.30 4.62 6.94
N LEU A 49 5.75 5.63 7.62
CA LEU A 49 4.38 5.63 8.15
C LEU A 49 3.40 6.49 7.32
N GLY A 50 3.72 6.76 6.05
CA GLY A 50 2.90 7.57 5.15
C GLY A 50 2.59 8.95 5.75
N PHE A 51 1.31 9.22 6.02
CA PHE A 51 0.83 10.50 6.58
C PHE A 51 0.86 10.57 8.12
N ALA A 52 1.49 9.63 8.82
CA ALA A 52 1.57 9.70 10.28
C ALA A 52 2.31 10.96 10.78
N ASP A 53 3.23 11.53 9.97
CA ASP A 53 3.93 12.81 10.26
C ASP A 53 2.97 14.00 10.48
N ARG A 54 1.73 13.88 10.00
CA ARG A 54 0.67 14.87 10.15
C ARG A 54 0.03 14.86 11.54
N VAL A 55 0.24 13.78 12.28
CA VAL A 55 -0.28 13.55 13.64
C VAL A 55 0.86 13.53 14.64
N PHE A 56 1.94 12.83 14.31
CA PHE A 56 3.15 12.66 15.10
C PHE A 56 4.30 13.39 14.36
N PRO A 57 4.59 14.65 14.69
CA PRO A 57 5.55 15.46 13.91
C PRO A 57 6.96 14.87 13.82
N ASP A 58 7.35 14.02 14.78
CA ASP A 58 8.66 13.35 14.81
C ASP A 58 8.68 12.05 13.99
N ALA A 59 7.53 11.55 13.52
CA ALA A 59 7.39 10.35 12.68
C ALA A 59 7.74 10.64 11.20
N VAL A 60 8.92 11.21 10.98
CA VAL A 60 9.45 11.64 9.66
C VAL A 60 10.53 10.71 9.12
N HIS A 61 10.81 9.59 9.80
CA HIS A 61 11.80 8.62 9.35
C HIS A 61 11.42 7.97 8.03
N SER A 62 12.45 7.64 7.26
CA SER A 62 12.29 7.09 5.91
C SER A 62 12.48 5.57 5.88
N ARG A 63 11.99 4.95 4.80
CA ARG A 63 12.24 3.54 4.49
C ARG A 63 13.73 3.22 4.37
N PHE A 64 14.55 4.19 3.97
CA PHE A 64 16.01 4.01 3.95
C PHE A 64 16.58 3.78 5.36
N ASN A 65 16.10 4.53 6.37
CA ASN A 65 16.53 4.32 7.76
C ASN A 65 16.12 2.93 8.27
N HIS A 66 14.94 2.48 7.84
CA HIS A 66 14.42 1.17 8.17
C HIS A 66 15.27 0.05 7.54
N ALA A 67 15.56 0.10 6.24
CA ALA A 67 16.41 -0.87 5.54
C ALA A 67 17.79 -1.08 6.22
N LEU A 68 18.44 0.00 6.69
CA LEU A 68 19.68 -0.11 7.45
C LEU A 68 19.50 -0.84 8.79
N GLY A 69 18.40 -0.56 9.47
CA GLY A 69 18.06 -1.20 10.74
C GLY A 69 17.73 -2.69 10.58
N VAL A 70 17.00 -3.05 9.52
CA VAL A 70 16.71 -4.43 9.16
C VAL A 70 18.01 -5.18 8.85
N ALA A 71 18.93 -4.60 8.08
CA ALA A 71 20.23 -5.23 7.82
C ALA A 71 21.02 -5.51 9.12
N HIS A 72 21.01 -4.57 10.06
CA HIS A 72 21.64 -4.74 11.37
C HIS A 72 21.01 -5.86 12.19
N LEU A 73 19.69 -5.86 12.32
CA LEU A 73 18.97 -6.87 13.11
C LEU A 73 19.06 -8.25 12.46
N ALA A 74 19.02 -8.31 11.14
CA ALA A 74 19.22 -9.54 10.39
C ALA A 74 20.60 -10.14 10.69
N GLU A 75 21.66 -9.32 10.71
CA GLU A 75 22.99 -9.78 11.13
C GLU A 75 23.01 -10.30 12.57
N GLN A 76 22.37 -9.60 13.51
CA GLN A 76 22.32 -10.06 14.90
C GLN A 76 21.60 -11.41 15.02
N MET A 77 20.47 -11.56 14.34
CA MET A 77 19.70 -12.81 14.29
C MET A 77 20.51 -13.95 13.68
N THR A 78 21.16 -13.72 12.53
CA THR A 78 22.03 -14.71 11.88
C THR A 78 23.16 -15.15 12.82
N LYS A 79 23.81 -14.20 13.53
CA LYS A 79 24.87 -14.53 14.49
C LYS A 79 24.36 -15.38 15.66
N GLN A 80 23.19 -15.07 16.22
CA GLN A 80 22.60 -15.88 17.29
C GLN A 80 22.26 -17.29 16.79
N LEU A 81 21.69 -17.39 15.58
CA LEU A 81 21.38 -18.68 14.98
C LEU A 81 22.63 -19.54 14.74
N VAL A 82 23.70 -18.95 14.19
CA VAL A 82 24.98 -19.65 13.98
C VAL A 82 25.58 -20.12 15.31
N ASN A 83 25.53 -19.28 16.35
CA ASN A 83 25.98 -19.67 17.68
C ASN A 83 25.18 -20.85 18.24
N TRP A 84 23.86 -20.85 18.05
CA TRP A 84 23.00 -21.95 18.46
C TRP A 84 23.27 -23.23 17.66
N LEU A 85 23.39 -23.15 16.33
CA LEU A 85 23.69 -24.31 15.46
C LEU A 85 25.02 -25.00 15.81
N ARG A 86 25.98 -24.24 16.35
CA ARG A 86 27.28 -24.74 16.83
C ARG A 86 27.23 -25.26 18.27
N SER A 87 26.12 -25.07 18.97
CA SER A 87 25.94 -25.52 20.35
C SER A 87 25.54 -27.00 20.40
N PRO A 88 25.79 -27.70 21.52
CA PRO A 88 25.32 -29.07 21.72
C PRO A 88 23.79 -29.23 21.67
N ASP A 89 23.05 -28.14 21.89
CA ASP A 89 21.59 -28.15 22.00
C ASP A 89 20.88 -28.24 20.64
N ALA A 90 21.57 -27.96 19.53
CA ALA A 90 20.96 -27.92 18.19
C ALA A 90 20.63 -29.31 17.59
N GLY A 91 21.07 -30.38 18.24
CA GLY A 91 20.99 -31.73 17.68
C GLY A 91 22.01 -31.95 16.55
N LEU A 92 21.84 -33.06 15.82
CA LEU A 92 22.85 -33.55 14.87
C LEU A 92 22.57 -33.18 13.41
N ALA A 93 21.30 -33.08 13.00
CA ALA A 93 20.93 -32.85 11.61
C ALA A 93 19.57 -32.15 11.46
N LEU A 94 19.38 -31.48 10.32
CA LEU A 94 18.15 -30.85 9.88
C LEU A 94 17.71 -31.44 8.54
N SER A 95 16.41 -31.59 8.35
CA SER A 95 15.79 -32.19 7.18
C SER A 95 15.13 -31.15 6.28
N TYR A 96 15.25 -31.31 4.96
CA TYR A 96 14.59 -30.47 3.96
C TYR A 96 14.29 -31.22 2.67
N ALA A 97 13.33 -30.72 1.89
CA ALA A 97 13.08 -31.15 0.53
C ALA A 97 13.90 -30.32 -0.46
N ASP A 98 14.40 -30.96 -1.50
CA ASP A 98 15.06 -30.27 -2.60
C ASP A 98 14.37 -30.69 -3.89
N THR A 99 13.81 -29.76 -4.65
CA THR A 99 13.11 -30.09 -5.90
C THR A 99 14.00 -30.75 -6.94
N ALA A 100 15.32 -30.60 -6.84
CA ALA A 100 16.27 -31.30 -7.69
C ALA A 100 16.38 -32.81 -7.34
N PHE A 101 15.99 -33.21 -6.13
CA PHE A 101 16.09 -34.57 -5.62
C PHE A 101 14.72 -35.10 -5.20
N ALA A 102 14.30 -36.27 -5.69
CA ALA A 102 12.98 -36.82 -5.40
C ALA A 102 12.78 -37.27 -3.93
N HIS A 103 13.77 -37.08 -3.05
CA HIS A 103 13.81 -37.58 -1.68
C HIS A 103 14.25 -36.50 -0.69
N GLU A 104 13.77 -36.62 0.55
CA GLU A 104 14.19 -35.80 1.69
C GLU A 104 15.71 -35.85 1.88
N GLN A 105 16.30 -34.67 2.04
CA GLN A 105 17.73 -34.47 2.28
C GLN A 105 17.97 -34.12 3.74
N GLN A 106 19.17 -34.43 4.23
CA GLN A 106 19.62 -34.04 5.56
C GLN A 106 20.94 -33.26 5.48
N ILE A 107 21.07 -32.27 6.33
CA ILE A 107 22.31 -31.50 6.51
C ILE A 107 22.68 -31.51 7.99
N SER A 108 23.97 -31.70 8.30
CA SER A 108 24.42 -31.61 9.68
C SER A 108 24.26 -30.19 10.21
N THR A 109 24.02 -30.02 11.51
CA THR A 109 23.91 -28.69 12.13
C THR A 109 25.19 -27.86 11.97
N THR A 110 26.36 -28.51 11.95
CA THR A 110 27.65 -27.87 11.71
C THR A 110 27.79 -27.37 10.27
N ASP A 111 27.44 -28.18 9.27
CA ASP A 111 27.50 -27.78 7.87
C ASP A 111 26.47 -26.67 7.58
N PHE A 112 25.29 -26.76 8.18
CA PHE A 112 24.28 -25.71 8.08
C PHE A 112 24.74 -24.42 8.75
N ALA A 113 25.44 -24.47 9.89
CA ALA A 113 26.03 -23.29 10.51
C ALA A 113 27.03 -22.59 9.56
N ASN A 114 27.90 -23.36 8.92
CA ASN A 114 28.88 -22.83 7.96
C ASN A 114 28.19 -22.23 6.73
N LEU A 115 27.14 -22.88 6.23
CA LEU A 115 26.31 -22.36 5.15
C LEU A 115 25.69 -21.00 5.52
N VAL A 116 25.01 -20.93 6.66
CA VAL A 116 24.34 -19.71 7.13
C VAL A 116 25.35 -18.59 7.40
N GLU A 117 26.50 -18.89 8.02
CA GLU A 117 27.57 -17.91 8.27
C GLU A 117 28.16 -17.37 6.95
N SER A 118 28.39 -18.24 5.96
CA SER A 118 28.87 -17.82 4.63
C SER A 118 27.88 -16.92 3.89
N ARG A 119 26.59 -17.03 4.21
CA ARG A 119 25.49 -16.25 3.63
C ARG A 119 25.12 -15.02 4.44
N LEU A 120 25.91 -14.64 5.45
CA LEU A 120 25.61 -13.46 6.27
C LEU A 120 25.44 -12.18 5.42
N GLY A 121 26.32 -11.97 4.44
CA GLY A 121 26.19 -10.84 3.50
C GLY A 121 24.90 -10.89 2.70
N VAL A 122 24.51 -12.08 2.22
CA VAL A 122 23.26 -12.31 1.48
C VAL A 122 22.05 -11.95 2.35
N VAL A 123 21.97 -12.42 3.60
CA VAL A 123 20.85 -12.11 4.51
C VAL A 123 20.75 -10.60 4.77
N ARG A 124 21.89 -9.92 4.93
CA ARG A 124 21.92 -8.45 5.07
C ARG A 124 21.42 -7.77 3.80
N LEU A 125 21.78 -8.25 2.61
CA LEU A 125 21.26 -7.75 1.33
C LEU A 125 19.74 -7.96 1.19
N VAL A 126 19.19 -9.10 1.65
CA VAL A 126 17.73 -9.29 1.71
C VAL A 126 17.10 -8.18 2.57
N GLY A 127 17.69 -7.88 3.73
CA GLY A 127 17.27 -6.79 4.60
C GLY A 127 17.35 -5.39 3.96
N ILE A 128 18.40 -5.13 3.17
CA ILE A 128 18.55 -3.85 2.45
C ILE A 128 17.49 -3.70 1.35
N LEU A 129 17.15 -4.79 0.66
CA LEU A 129 16.31 -4.78 -0.54
C LEU A 129 14.82 -5.01 -0.27
N HIS A 130 14.43 -5.43 0.94
CA HIS A 130 13.04 -5.85 1.19
C HIS A 130 11.99 -4.77 0.88
N ASP A 131 12.37 -3.51 1.07
CA ASP A 131 11.52 -2.34 0.88
C ASP A 131 11.68 -1.66 -0.51
N LEU A 132 12.49 -2.25 -1.40
CA LEU A 132 12.90 -1.67 -2.69
C LEU A 132 11.72 -1.20 -3.54
N THR A 133 10.63 -1.96 -3.53
CA THR A 133 9.49 -1.76 -4.42
C THR A 133 8.47 -0.76 -3.93
N HIS A 134 8.49 -0.33 -2.66
CA HIS A 134 7.43 0.53 -2.12
C HIS A 134 7.31 1.86 -2.88
N ALA A 135 6.07 2.28 -3.13
CA ALA A 135 5.75 3.55 -3.78
C ALA A 135 5.61 4.69 -2.76
N ALA A 136 5.39 5.91 -3.26
CA ALA A 136 5.05 7.08 -2.47
C ALA A 136 3.92 6.78 -1.46
N TYR A 137 4.12 7.17 -0.21
CA TYR A 137 3.24 6.91 0.93
C TYR A 137 2.99 5.42 1.26
N GLY A 138 3.75 4.50 0.66
CA GLY A 138 3.76 3.07 0.97
C GLY A 138 2.36 2.43 0.97
N HIS A 139 2.06 1.74 2.07
CA HIS A 139 0.79 1.03 2.27
C HIS A 139 -0.45 1.91 2.13
N THR A 140 -0.37 3.23 2.37
CA THR A 140 -1.51 4.11 2.11
C THR A 140 -1.86 4.12 0.61
N LEU A 141 -0.87 4.22 -0.28
CA LEU A 141 -1.14 4.22 -1.72
C LEU A 141 -1.41 2.80 -2.26
N GLU A 142 -0.68 1.83 -1.73
CA GLU A 142 -0.68 0.42 -2.18
C GLU A 142 -1.90 -0.36 -1.69
N ASP A 143 -2.18 -0.28 -0.38
CA ASP A 143 -3.12 -1.18 0.31
C ASP A 143 -4.39 -0.49 0.83
N GLU A 144 -4.39 0.83 1.02
CA GLU A 144 -5.59 1.58 1.43
C GLU A 144 -6.28 2.20 0.23
N ILE A 145 -5.52 2.90 -0.61
CA ILE A 145 -6.08 3.59 -1.77
C ILE A 145 -6.26 2.59 -2.92
N HIS A 146 -5.31 1.68 -3.19
CA HIS A 146 -5.33 0.65 -4.27
C HIS A 146 -5.13 1.12 -5.72
N VAL A 147 -4.27 2.11 -5.96
CA VAL A 147 -4.10 2.74 -7.30
C VAL A 147 -3.11 2.05 -8.20
N LEU A 148 -2.37 1.13 -7.64
CA LEU A 148 -1.29 0.47 -8.33
C LEU A 148 -1.81 -0.83 -8.95
N PRO A 149 -1.46 -1.10 -10.21
CA PRO A 149 -1.91 -2.32 -10.89
C PRO A 149 -1.29 -3.59 -10.27
N GLU A 150 -0.13 -3.44 -9.63
CA GLU A 150 0.67 -4.50 -9.03
C GLU A 150 0.91 -4.16 -7.55
N LYS A 151 0.74 -5.15 -6.68
CA LYS A 151 1.13 -5.01 -5.27
C LYS A 151 2.66 -4.85 -5.14
N HIS A 152 3.11 -4.33 -4.01
CA HIS A 152 4.55 -4.12 -3.77
C HIS A 152 5.35 -5.43 -3.68
N ASP A 153 4.70 -6.51 -3.26
CA ASP A 153 5.22 -7.87 -3.16
C ASP A 153 4.98 -8.71 -4.43
N ASP A 154 4.42 -8.13 -5.50
CA ASP A 154 4.25 -8.81 -6.77
C ASP A 154 5.62 -9.08 -7.43
N SER A 155 5.86 -10.33 -7.83
CA SER A 155 7.16 -10.74 -8.39
C SER A 155 7.54 -9.95 -9.64
N ARG A 156 6.60 -9.54 -10.49
CA ARG A 156 6.92 -8.76 -11.71
C ARG A 156 7.38 -7.35 -11.35
N ARG A 157 6.73 -6.73 -10.36
CA ARG A 157 7.15 -5.43 -9.81
C ARG A 157 8.54 -5.54 -9.17
N GLN A 158 8.76 -6.55 -8.33
CA GLN A 158 10.06 -6.81 -7.71
C GLN A 158 11.15 -6.98 -8.77
N VAL A 159 10.94 -7.85 -9.77
CA VAL A 159 11.91 -8.08 -10.86
C VAL A 159 12.21 -6.79 -11.63
N ARG A 160 11.21 -5.96 -11.92
CA ARG A 160 11.41 -4.67 -12.61
C ARG A 160 12.29 -3.71 -11.81
N PHE A 161 12.01 -3.54 -10.51
CA PHE A 161 12.82 -2.67 -9.65
C PHE A 161 14.23 -3.21 -9.45
N PHE A 162 14.38 -4.53 -9.33
CA PHE A 162 15.68 -5.16 -9.19
C PHE A 162 16.52 -5.05 -10.47
N ASN A 163 15.95 -5.30 -11.64
CA ASN A 163 16.64 -5.07 -12.91
C ASN A 163 17.03 -3.59 -13.10
N THR A 164 16.21 -2.66 -12.62
CA THR A 164 16.54 -1.22 -12.62
C THR A 164 17.75 -0.92 -11.73
N LEU A 165 17.80 -1.53 -10.53
CA LEU A 165 18.93 -1.42 -9.62
C LEU A 165 20.22 -1.98 -10.25
N VAL A 166 20.14 -3.18 -10.83
CA VAL A 166 21.30 -3.82 -11.49
C VAL A 166 21.79 -2.97 -12.66
N ALA A 167 20.87 -2.44 -13.48
CA ALA A 167 21.22 -1.53 -14.55
C ALA A 167 21.93 -0.27 -14.06
N GLN A 168 21.44 0.34 -12.98
CA GLN A 168 22.08 1.51 -12.38
C GLN A 168 23.50 1.21 -11.91
N LEU A 169 23.74 0.07 -11.28
CA LEU A 169 25.08 -0.34 -10.86
C LEU A 169 26.04 -0.43 -12.04
N VAL A 170 25.66 -1.15 -13.09
CA VAL A 170 26.51 -1.33 -14.28
C VAL A 170 26.82 0.00 -14.96
N ILE A 171 25.82 0.88 -15.10
CA ILE A 171 25.99 2.22 -15.69
C ILE A 171 26.90 3.08 -14.82
N ILE A 172 26.72 3.07 -13.49
CA ILE A 172 27.58 3.80 -12.56
C ILE A 172 29.03 3.35 -12.70
N TRP A 173 29.30 2.03 -12.74
CA TRP A 173 30.67 1.53 -12.88
C TRP A 173 31.30 1.87 -14.22
N SER A 174 30.53 1.86 -15.32
CA SER A 174 31.02 2.33 -16.62
C SER A 174 31.50 3.79 -16.57
N VAL A 175 30.75 4.65 -15.87
CA VAL A 175 31.12 6.06 -15.65
C VAL A 175 32.32 6.19 -14.72
N GLU A 176 32.35 5.49 -13.59
CA GLU A 176 33.45 5.57 -12.61
C GLU A 176 34.78 5.05 -13.16
N LEU A 177 34.74 4.07 -14.07
CA LEU A 177 35.91 3.60 -14.81
C LEU A 177 36.32 4.54 -15.96
N GLY A 178 35.54 5.59 -16.24
CA GLY A 178 35.80 6.56 -17.31
C GLY A 178 35.56 6.00 -18.72
N LEU A 179 34.74 4.95 -18.84
CA LEU A 179 34.40 4.32 -20.13
C LEU A 179 33.35 5.13 -20.87
N ARG A 180 32.40 5.72 -20.14
CA ARG A 180 31.30 6.53 -20.68
C ARG A 180 31.06 7.78 -19.82
N GLU A 181 30.44 8.79 -20.41
CA GLU A 181 29.95 9.96 -19.69
C GLU A 181 28.59 9.66 -19.01
N PRO A 182 28.23 10.35 -17.91
CA PRO A 182 26.94 10.17 -17.25
C PRO A 182 25.77 10.48 -18.19
N ASP A 183 24.97 9.47 -18.53
CA ASP A 183 23.75 9.65 -19.33
C ASP A 183 22.54 9.89 -18.42
N THR A 184 22.21 11.17 -18.22
CA THR A 184 21.06 11.57 -17.40
C THR A 184 19.73 11.12 -18.00
N ALA A 185 19.61 11.05 -19.34
CA ALA A 185 18.37 10.65 -19.99
C ALA A 185 18.14 9.14 -19.79
N LEU A 186 19.20 8.33 -19.95
CA LEU A 186 19.14 6.90 -19.64
C LEU A 186 18.77 6.68 -18.17
N LEU A 187 19.40 7.37 -17.22
CA LEU A 187 19.05 7.26 -15.79
C LEU A 187 17.59 7.64 -15.48
N GLU A 188 17.00 8.58 -16.23
CA GLU A 188 15.57 8.90 -16.14
C GLU A 188 14.70 7.80 -16.75
N ASP A 189 15.07 7.26 -17.90
CA ASP A 189 14.34 6.18 -18.58
C ASP A 189 14.40 4.84 -17.82
N LEU A 190 15.48 4.59 -17.07
CA LEU A 190 15.60 3.44 -16.17
C LEU A 190 14.47 3.40 -15.13
N ARG A 191 13.98 4.55 -14.69
CA ARG A 191 12.85 4.63 -13.74
C ARG A 191 11.54 4.13 -14.35
N ARG A 192 11.46 3.97 -15.69
CA ARG A 192 10.27 3.49 -16.40
C ARG A 192 10.24 1.97 -16.54
N LEU A 193 11.32 1.35 -17.03
CA LEU A 193 11.26 -0.05 -17.53
C LEU A 193 12.54 -0.89 -17.38
N ALA A 194 13.61 -0.41 -16.73
CA ALA A 194 14.99 -0.92 -16.92
C ALA A 194 15.44 -0.80 -18.40
N PRO A 195 16.75 -0.74 -18.71
CA PRO A 195 17.20 -0.57 -20.08
C PRO A 195 17.00 -1.89 -20.83
N PRO A 196 16.91 -1.85 -22.18
CA PRO A 196 16.94 -3.06 -22.97
C PRO A 196 18.13 -3.94 -22.61
N GLU A 197 17.90 -5.24 -22.49
CA GLU A 197 18.93 -6.22 -22.10
C GLU A 197 20.19 -6.11 -22.96
N SER A 198 20.04 -5.89 -24.28
CA SER A 198 21.17 -5.74 -25.20
C SER A 198 22.08 -4.56 -24.84
N ILE A 199 21.50 -3.44 -24.40
CA ILE A 199 22.26 -2.26 -23.98
C ILE A 199 22.99 -2.57 -22.68
N LEU A 200 22.33 -3.23 -21.73
CA LEU A 200 22.98 -3.57 -20.46
C LEU A 200 24.14 -4.57 -20.64
N LEU A 201 23.99 -5.52 -21.57
CA LEU A 201 25.05 -6.46 -21.94
C LEU A 201 26.27 -5.74 -22.58
N GLU A 202 26.04 -4.75 -23.43
CA GLU A 202 27.12 -3.92 -24.00
C GLU A 202 27.89 -3.18 -22.90
N TYR A 203 27.20 -2.55 -21.95
CA TYR A 203 27.87 -1.85 -20.85
C TYR A 203 28.69 -2.79 -19.96
N ILE A 204 28.17 -3.99 -19.66
CA ILE A 204 28.90 -4.92 -18.79
C ILE A 204 30.10 -5.56 -19.50
N GLU A 205 30.04 -5.76 -20.82
CA GLU A 205 31.19 -6.21 -21.61
C GLU A 205 32.33 -5.18 -21.51
N GLU A 206 32.04 -3.90 -21.69
CA GLU A 206 33.05 -2.83 -21.53
C GLU A 206 33.64 -2.76 -20.11
N VAL A 207 32.78 -2.89 -19.09
CA VAL A 207 33.22 -2.93 -17.68
C VAL A 207 34.08 -4.18 -17.43
N SER A 208 33.71 -5.34 -17.98
CA SER A 208 34.49 -6.57 -17.88
C SER A 208 35.88 -6.39 -18.49
N ASP A 209 35.96 -5.85 -19.71
CA ASP A 209 37.23 -5.66 -20.42
C ASP A 209 38.17 -4.66 -19.71
N ALA A 210 37.60 -3.69 -18.98
CA ALA A 210 38.35 -2.72 -18.20
C ALA A 210 38.92 -3.29 -16.87
N LEU A 211 38.42 -4.44 -16.40
CA LEU A 211 38.77 -5.00 -15.10
C LEU A 211 39.80 -6.14 -15.16
N PRO A 212 40.77 -6.20 -14.24
CA PRO A 212 41.65 -7.35 -14.09
C PRO A 212 40.87 -8.66 -13.78
N PRO A 213 41.37 -9.85 -14.18
CA PRO A 213 40.66 -11.12 -13.95
C PRO A 213 40.23 -11.37 -12.50
N ALA A 214 41.07 -11.03 -11.53
CA ALA A 214 40.75 -11.21 -10.12
C ALA A 214 39.64 -10.27 -9.62
N GLU A 215 39.50 -9.08 -10.21
CA GLU A 215 38.43 -8.13 -9.89
C GLU A 215 37.12 -8.52 -10.57
N ARG A 216 37.17 -8.99 -11.82
CA ARG A 216 36.03 -9.61 -12.51
C ARG A 216 35.44 -10.76 -11.71
N HIS A 217 36.28 -11.68 -11.26
CA HIS A 217 35.85 -12.80 -10.42
C HIS A 217 35.18 -12.34 -9.11
N ARG A 218 35.73 -11.29 -8.47
CA ARG A 218 35.12 -10.73 -7.25
C ARG A 218 33.78 -10.06 -7.54
N LEU A 219 33.69 -9.27 -8.60
CA LEU A 219 32.44 -8.62 -9.02
C LEU A 219 31.37 -9.65 -9.37
N ALA A 220 31.72 -10.69 -10.13
CA ALA A 220 30.82 -11.79 -10.47
C ALA A 220 30.29 -12.51 -9.22
N ARG A 221 31.13 -12.76 -8.20
CA ARG A 221 30.68 -13.33 -6.92
C ARG A 221 29.75 -12.39 -6.15
N TYR A 222 30.05 -11.08 -6.09
CA TYR A 222 29.17 -10.09 -5.45
C TYR A 222 27.79 -10.03 -6.11
N LEU A 223 27.75 -10.07 -7.45
CA LEU A 223 26.49 -10.11 -8.20
C LEU A 223 25.73 -11.42 -7.99
N ARG A 224 26.42 -12.57 -7.91
CA ARG A 224 25.79 -13.84 -7.56
C ARG A 224 25.18 -13.83 -6.15
N ASP A 225 25.86 -13.22 -5.18
CA ASP A 225 25.34 -13.09 -3.82
C ASP A 225 24.12 -12.13 -3.77
N LEU A 226 24.12 -11.09 -4.60
CA LEU A 226 22.97 -10.19 -4.80
C LEU A 226 21.79 -10.90 -5.48
N GLU A 227 22.04 -11.72 -6.50
CA GLU A 227 21.02 -12.56 -7.13
C GLU A 227 20.42 -13.55 -6.12
N LEU A 228 21.25 -14.23 -5.33
CA LEU A 228 20.79 -15.12 -4.26
C LEU A 228 19.92 -14.39 -3.23
N ALA A 229 20.29 -13.18 -2.82
CA ALA A 229 19.47 -12.37 -1.93
C ALA A 229 18.11 -12.03 -2.57
N PHE A 230 18.08 -11.73 -3.86
CA PHE A 230 16.84 -11.44 -4.55
C PHE A 230 15.95 -12.68 -4.74
N HIS A 231 16.54 -13.86 -4.99
CA HIS A 231 15.81 -15.13 -4.96
C HIS A 231 15.15 -15.37 -3.60
N ALA A 232 15.86 -15.13 -2.50
CA ALA A 232 15.29 -15.22 -1.15
C ALA A 232 14.14 -14.22 -0.95
N LEU A 233 14.28 -12.98 -1.43
CA LEU A 233 13.25 -11.94 -1.35
C LEU A 233 11.96 -12.33 -2.09
N LEU A 234 12.06 -12.86 -3.31
CA LEU A 234 10.92 -13.31 -4.13
C LEU A 234 10.12 -14.44 -3.45
N HIS A 235 10.76 -15.20 -2.55
CA HIS A 235 10.14 -16.31 -1.86
C HIS A 235 9.54 -15.94 -0.49
N ILE A 236 9.60 -14.69 -0.04
CA ILE A 236 8.95 -14.25 1.22
C ILE A 236 7.47 -14.62 1.21
N GLU A 237 6.70 -14.17 0.21
CA GLU A 237 5.26 -14.46 0.14
C GLU A 237 4.99 -15.95 -0.17
N TYR A 238 5.86 -16.61 -0.94
CA TYR A 238 5.74 -18.05 -1.20
C TYR A 238 5.81 -18.88 0.09
N LEU A 239 6.72 -18.54 1.01
CA LEU A 239 6.95 -19.29 2.25
C LEU A 239 5.90 -19.00 3.34
N HIS A 240 5.11 -17.93 3.18
CA HIS A 240 4.12 -17.49 4.17
C HIS A 240 2.67 -17.48 3.66
N SER A 241 2.43 -17.80 2.38
CA SER A 241 1.08 -17.87 1.79
C SER A 241 0.44 -19.24 1.97
N ALA A 242 -0.88 -19.25 2.23
CA ALA A 242 -1.68 -20.47 2.32
C ALA A 242 -1.84 -21.20 0.96
N SER A 243 -1.72 -20.46 -0.16
CA SER A 243 -1.81 -20.98 -1.53
C SER A 243 -0.66 -20.41 -2.36
N PRO A 244 0.57 -20.92 -2.18
CA PRO A 244 1.76 -20.30 -2.73
C PRO A 244 1.96 -20.64 -4.21
N VAL A 245 2.17 -19.62 -5.04
CA VAL A 245 2.60 -19.76 -6.43
C VAL A 245 4.10 -19.47 -6.45
N PRO A 246 4.95 -20.39 -6.97
CA PRO A 246 6.38 -20.12 -7.12
C PRO A 246 6.62 -18.83 -7.92
N PRO A 247 7.52 -17.94 -7.47
CA PRO A 247 7.80 -16.71 -8.18
C PRO A 247 8.51 -16.99 -9.51
N ASP A 248 8.24 -16.17 -10.52
CA ASP A 248 8.94 -16.23 -11.80
C ASP A 248 10.28 -15.49 -11.72
N THR A 249 11.38 -16.23 -11.88
CA THR A 249 12.75 -15.71 -11.85
C THR A 249 13.37 -15.60 -13.25
N SER A 250 12.64 -15.94 -14.32
CA SER A 250 13.19 -16.00 -15.68
C SER A 250 13.58 -14.62 -16.25
N GLY A 251 13.01 -13.55 -15.70
CA GLY A 251 13.27 -12.16 -16.12
C GLY A 251 14.49 -11.49 -15.47
N LEU A 252 15.29 -12.20 -14.68
CA LEU A 252 16.46 -11.64 -13.99
C LEU A 252 17.63 -11.42 -14.96
N VAL A 253 17.94 -10.15 -15.25
CA VAL A 253 19.05 -9.82 -16.18
C VAL A 253 20.41 -10.10 -15.55
N ILE A 254 20.51 -10.06 -14.21
CA ILE A 254 21.76 -10.34 -13.48
C ILE A 254 22.32 -11.74 -13.76
N ALA A 255 21.44 -12.73 -13.98
CA ALA A 255 21.82 -14.10 -14.30
C ALA A 255 22.58 -14.22 -15.63
N LYS A 256 22.36 -13.27 -16.55
CA LYS A 256 23.04 -13.18 -17.85
C LYS A 256 24.32 -12.35 -17.79
N ILE A 257 24.40 -11.43 -16.82
CA ILE A 257 25.57 -10.57 -16.59
C ILE A 257 26.72 -11.35 -15.95
N ILE A 258 26.44 -12.21 -14.97
CA ILE A 258 27.49 -12.93 -14.20
C ILE A 258 28.45 -13.72 -15.12
N PRO A 259 27.98 -14.53 -16.09
CA PRO A 259 28.88 -15.28 -16.97
C PRO A 259 29.72 -14.41 -17.92
N VAL A 260 29.28 -13.18 -18.22
CA VAL A 260 30.05 -12.22 -19.04
C VAL A 260 31.26 -11.70 -18.27
N LEU A 261 31.12 -11.53 -16.95
CA LEU A 261 32.22 -11.14 -16.07
C LEU A 261 33.17 -12.30 -15.82
N ASP A 262 32.62 -13.45 -15.42
CA ASP A 262 33.40 -14.65 -15.14
C ASP A 262 32.56 -15.93 -15.26
N PRO A 263 32.78 -16.76 -16.30
CA PRO A 263 32.05 -18.01 -16.48
C PRO A 263 32.40 -19.10 -15.45
N GLU A 264 33.49 -18.93 -14.67
CA GLU A 264 33.84 -19.86 -13.59
C GLU A 264 32.94 -19.67 -12.35
N VAL A 265 32.27 -18.52 -12.23
CA VAL A 265 31.28 -18.30 -11.19
C VAL A 265 29.99 -19.04 -11.56
N GLY A 266 29.81 -20.21 -10.95
CA GLY A 266 28.62 -21.03 -11.15
C GLY A 266 27.30 -20.35 -10.75
N PRO A 267 26.16 -20.96 -11.12
CA PRO A 267 24.84 -20.39 -10.85
C PRO A 267 24.56 -20.27 -9.35
N VAL A 268 23.51 -19.51 -9.02
CA VAL A 268 23.03 -19.37 -7.65
C VAL A 268 22.57 -20.73 -7.09
N ASP A 269 23.07 -21.07 -5.91
CA ASP A 269 22.62 -22.21 -5.10
C ASP A 269 21.51 -21.74 -4.14
N PHE A 270 20.26 -21.71 -4.61
CA PHE A 270 19.09 -21.42 -3.78
C PHE A 270 18.16 -22.63 -3.74
N VAL A 271 18.03 -23.25 -2.57
CA VAL A 271 17.12 -24.37 -2.32
C VAL A 271 16.03 -23.89 -1.36
N VAL A 272 14.82 -23.72 -1.88
CA VAL A 272 13.69 -23.06 -1.18
C VAL A 272 13.50 -23.57 0.25
N HIS A 273 13.42 -24.90 0.45
CA HIS A 273 13.12 -25.49 1.76
C HIS A 273 14.33 -25.60 2.69
N ARG A 274 15.56 -25.50 2.16
CA ARG A 274 16.79 -25.40 2.97
C ARG A 274 17.02 -23.96 3.43
N ASP A 275 16.81 -23.02 2.52
CA ASP A 275 17.18 -21.62 2.64
C ASP A 275 16.04 -20.74 3.17
N ALA A 276 14.86 -21.32 3.43
CA ALA A 276 13.72 -20.63 4.03
C ALA A 276 14.07 -19.93 5.35
N VAL A 277 15.03 -20.44 6.12
CA VAL A 277 15.56 -19.77 7.32
C VAL A 277 16.14 -18.38 7.02
N LEU A 278 16.82 -18.20 5.88
CA LEU A 278 17.38 -16.91 5.47
C LEU A 278 16.28 -15.89 5.22
N VAL A 279 15.19 -16.35 4.62
CA VAL A 279 13.98 -15.57 4.38
C VAL A 279 13.29 -15.25 5.70
N ASP A 280 13.21 -16.23 6.60
CA ASP A 280 12.54 -16.09 7.88
C ASP A 280 13.20 -15.03 8.78
N ILE A 281 14.53 -14.90 8.71
CA ILE A 281 15.29 -13.90 9.47
C ILE A 281 14.83 -12.48 9.10
N VAL A 282 14.51 -12.22 7.84
CA VAL A 282 14.15 -10.87 7.37
C VAL A 282 12.64 -10.65 7.34
N GLY A 283 11.90 -11.57 6.72
CA GLY A 283 10.46 -11.41 6.43
C GLY A 283 9.63 -12.57 6.94
N ASN A 284 9.52 -12.72 8.26
CA ASN A 284 8.61 -13.64 8.94
C ASN A 284 7.80 -12.88 9.99
N THR A 285 7.20 -13.64 10.89
CA THR A 285 6.32 -13.23 11.93
C THR A 285 7.04 -12.53 13.09
N ILE A 286 8.22 -13.03 13.46
CA ILE A 286 9.19 -12.36 14.32
C ILE A 286 10.51 -12.39 13.55
N CYS A 287 10.89 -11.22 13.04
CA CYS A 287 11.95 -11.06 12.05
C CYS A 287 12.60 -9.68 12.19
N ALA A 288 13.70 -9.47 11.46
CA ALA A 288 14.43 -8.21 11.46
C ALA A 288 13.57 -7.02 11.00
N ASP A 289 12.69 -7.21 10.01
CA ASP A 289 11.72 -6.19 9.57
C ASP A 289 10.81 -5.74 10.73
N LEU A 290 10.05 -6.67 11.32
CA LEU A 290 9.16 -6.38 12.45
C LEU A 290 9.87 -5.72 13.61
N LEU A 291 11.03 -6.26 14.01
CA LEU A 291 11.76 -5.74 15.15
C LEU A 291 12.27 -4.32 14.86
N ASP A 292 12.69 -4.01 13.63
CA ASP A 292 13.11 -2.65 13.32
C ASP A 292 11.92 -1.68 13.34
N TYR A 293 10.87 -1.94 12.56
CA TYR A 293 9.77 -0.97 12.46
C TYR A 293 9.05 -0.83 13.80
N ALA A 294 8.87 -1.91 14.57
CA ALA A 294 8.19 -1.82 15.85
C ALA A 294 8.93 -0.90 16.83
N HIS A 295 10.26 -0.97 16.86
CA HIS A 295 11.08 -0.09 17.68
C HIS A 295 11.16 1.34 17.11
N ARG A 296 11.36 1.46 15.80
CA ARG A 296 11.54 2.75 15.12
C ARG A 296 10.26 3.59 15.11
N ASP A 297 9.15 2.98 14.72
CA ASP A 297 7.85 3.64 14.63
C ASP A 297 7.39 4.07 16.02
N SER A 298 7.53 3.19 17.02
CA SER A 298 7.14 3.54 18.39
C SER A 298 8.01 4.63 18.99
N THR A 299 9.31 4.65 18.69
CA THR A 299 10.24 5.70 19.15
C THR A 299 9.88 7.04 18.53
N ASN A 300 9.72 7.09 17.21
CA ASN A 300 9.48 8.34 16.48
C ASN A 300 8.03 8.85 16.60
N ALA A 301 7.07 7.98 16.93
CA ALA A 301 5.71 8.39 17.27
C ALA A 301 5.49 8.61 18.78
N GLY A 302 6.50 8.36 19.62
CA GLY A 302 6.42 8.58 21.07
C GLY A 302 5.57 7.57 21.85
N LEU A 303 5.28 6.38 21.30
CA LEU A 303 4.46 5.35 21.97
C LEU A 303 5.18 4.63 23.13
N ARG A 304 6.49 4.83 23.32
CA ARG A 304 7.32 4.20 24.37
C ARG A 304 7.15 2.68 24.47
N VAL A 305 7.00 2.00 23.33
CA VAL A 305 6.94 0.54 23.30
C VAL A 305 8.37 0.00 23.17
N GLN A 306 8.75 -0.91 24.05
CA GLN A 306 10.06 -1.53 24.08
C GLN A 306 9.92 -3.03 24.23
N PHE A 307 10.86 -3.77 23.65
CA PHE A 307 11.04 -5.21 23.82
C PHE A 307 12.54 -5.50 23.89
N ASP A 308 12.91 -6.56 24.58
CA ASP A 308 14.32 -6.89 24.84
C ASP A 308 14.92 -7.74 23.72
N ALA A 309 16.05 -7.29 23.18
CA ALA A 309 16.85 -8.03 22.20
C ALA A 309 17.34 -9.40 22.71
N ARG A 310 17.23 -9.70 24.02
CA ARG A 310 17.45 -11.03 24.59
C ARG A 310 16.59 -12.11 23.94
N LEU A 311 15.44 -11.77 23.37
CA LEU A 311 14.61 -12.71 22.60
C LEU A 311 15.42 -13.40 21.50
N LEU A 312 16.34 -12.67 20.85
CA LEU A 312 17.15 -13.18 19.75
C LEU A 312 18.06 -14.35 20.14
N ARG A 313 18.39 -14.51 21.44
CA ARG A 313 19.21 -15.63 21.94
C ARG A 313 18.50 -16.98 21.87
N TYR A 314 17.18 -16.97 21.69
CA TYR A 314 16.34 -18.15 21.64
C TYR A 314 15.88 -18.50 20.23
N VAL A 315 16.44 -17.82 19.23
CA VAL A 315 16.21 -18.12 17.83
C VAL A 315 16.95 -19.41 17.47
N VAL A 316 16.19 -20.37 16.94
CA VAL A 316 16.67 -21.71 16.57
C VAL A 316 16.18 -22.08 15.17
N ALA A 317 16.79 -23.10 14.56
CA ALA A 317 16.30 -23.71 13.33
C ALA A 317 15.69 -25.08 13.62
N VAL A 318 14.53 -25.38 13.04
CA VAL A 318 13.81 -26.63 13.23
C VAL A 318 13.41 -27.25 11.90
N SER A 319 13.35 -28.58 11.85
CA SER A 319 12.80 -29.31 10.70
C SER A 319 11.30 -29.43 10.86
N VAL A 320 10.53 -28.93 9.89
CA VAL A 320 9.07 -28.99 9.88
C VAL A 320 8.55 -29.61 8.59
N ALA A 321 7.35 -30.18 8.65
CA ALA A 321 6.63 -30.74 7.51
C ALA A 321 5.13 -30.52 7.67
N GLY A 322 4.35 -30.85 6.63
CA GLY A 322 2.89 -30.75 6.69
C GLY A 322 2.41 -29.29 6.85
N PRO A 323 1.45 -28.99 7.73
CA PRO A 323 0.82 -27.67 7.79
C PRO A 323 1.77 -26.55 8.26
N LEU A 324 2.86 -26.89 8.94
CA LEU A 324 3.87 -25.93 9.41
C LEU A 324 4.93 -25.60 8.34
N SER A 325 4.88 -26.30 7.21
CA SER A 325 5.85 -26.15 6.14
C SER A 325 5.23 -25.60 4.86
N PRO A 326 5.92 -24.69 4.15
CA PRO A 326 5.56 -24.28 2.80
C PRO A 326 5.45 -25.50 1.89
N SER A 327 4.42 -25.52 1.04
CA SER A 327 4.08 -26.65 0.15
C SER A 327 3.94 -28.02 0.85
N ARG A 328 3.83 -28.05 2.19
CA ARG A 328 3.73 -29.25 3.03
C ARG A 328 4.90 -30.23 2.98
N GLN A 329 6.01 -29.86 2.34
CA GLN A 329 7.21 -30.68 2.20
C GLN A 329 8.15 -30.51 3.42
N PRO A 330 9.12 -31.39 3.69
CA PRO A 330 10.15 -31.14 4.69
C PRO A 330 10.87 -29.79 4.44
N CYS A 331 11.06 -28.98 5.48
CA CYS A 331 11.64 -27.64 5.38
C CYS A 331 12.33 -27.23 6.68
N ILE A 332 13.44 -26.51 6.56
CA ILE A 332 14.11 -25.90 7.71
C ILE A 332 13.53 -24.50 7.91
N ARG A 333 12.97 -24.25 9.09
CA ARG A 333 12.34 -22.97 9.44
C ARG A 333 12.92 -22.39 10.72
N LEU A 334 12.81 -21.07 10.85
CA LEU A 334 13.16 -20.35 12.08
C LEU A 334 12.06 -20.56 13.12
N ALA A 335 12.44 -20.85 14.37
CA ALA A 335 11.54 -20.92 15.51
C ALA A 335 12.15 -20.24 16.73
N ILE A 336 11.32 -20.00 17.75
CA ILE A 336 11.74 -19.47 19.05
C ILE A 336 11.61 -20.57 20.12
N GLN A 337 12.73 -20.90 20.75
CA GLN A 337 12.80 -21.89 21.82
C GLN A 337 12.52 -21.25 23.18
N PHE A 338 11.39 -21.57 23.80
CA PHE A 338 11.03 -21.02 25.13
C PHE A 338 11.21 -22.04 26.27
N PHE A 339 11.68 -23.24 25.98
CA PHE A 339 12.10 -24.23 26.96
C PHE A 339 13.51 -24.66 26.63
N THR A 340 14.46 -24.36 27.51
CA THR A 340 15.87 -24.82 27.40
C THR A 340 16.12 -25.91 28.43
N ASN A 341 16.82 -25.61 29.53
CA ASN A 341 16.87 -26.46 30.72
C ASN A 341 15.70 -26.21 31.68
N LYS A 342 14.99 -25.09 31.50
CA LYS A 342 13.78 -24.70 32.24
C LYS A 342 12.87 -23.88 31.34
N MET A 343 11.62 -23.74 31.77
CA MET A 343 10.66 -22.83 31.15
C MET A 343 11.14 -21.38 31.22
N ARG A 344 11.11 -20.70 30.07
CA ARG A 344 11.49 -19.29 29.90
C ARG A 344 10.24 -18.45 29.70
N TYR A 345 9.51 -18.20 30.79
CA TYR A 345 8.34 -17.32 30.78
C TYR A 345 8.67 -15.89 30.34
N ASP A 346 9.92 -15.47 30.55
CA ASP A 346 10.46 -14.21 30.02
C ASP A 346 10.34 -14.14 28.49
N VAL A 347 10.66 -15.22 27.77
CA VAL A 347 10.57 -15.28 26.31
C VAL A 347 9.13 -15.17 25.82
N LEU A 348 8.20 -15.92 26.43
CA LEU A 348 6.78 -15.86 26.09
C LEU A 348 6.18 -14.47 26.34
N SER A 349 6.59 -13.84 27.44
CA SER A 349 6.16 -12.48 27.80
C SER A 349 6.67 -11.45 26.80
N GLU A 350 7.93 -11.55 26.35
CA GLU A 350 8.50 -10.67 25.33
C GLU A 350 7.82 -10.85 23.96
N MET A 351 7.54 -12.09 23.54
CA MET A 351 6.79 -12.36 22.31
C MET A 351 5.37 -11.76 22.36
N SER A 352 4.68 -11.90 23.51
CA SER A 352 3.39 -11.23 23.77
C SER A 352 3.54 -9.70 23.77
N GLY A 353 4.66 -9.18 24.29
CA GLY A 353 5.02 -7.77 24.22
C GLY A 353 5.14 -7.25 22.78
N ILE A 354 5.79 -7.99 21.89
CA ILE A 354 5.91 -7.65 20.46
C ILE A 354 4.55 -7.68 19.76
N LEU A 355 3.70 -8.68 20.06
CA LEU A 355 2.32 -8.75 19.59
C LEU A 355 1.54 -7.48 19.94
N LYS A 356 1.61 -7.08 21.20
CA LYS A 356 0.99 -5.86 21.72
C LYS A 356 1.61 -4.61 21.11
N ALA A 357 2.92 -4.58 20.88
CA ALA A 357 3.60 -3.47 20.24
C ALA A 357 3.04 -3.19 18.86
N ARG A 358 2.97 -4.24 18.02
CA ARG A 358 2.37 -4.14 16.70
C ARG A 358 0.90 -3.74 16.77
N TYR A 359 0.17 -4.18 17.80
CA TYR A 359 -1.24 -3.82 17.98
C TYR A 359 -1.37 -2.32 18.25
N LEU A 360 -0.59 -1.82 19.20
CA LEU A 360 -0.59 -0.40 19.58
C LEU A 360 -0.14 0.50 18.43
N ILE A 361 0.86 0.09 17.65
CA ILE A 361 1.28 0.80 16.43
C ILE A 361 0.13 0.83 15.41
N SER A 362 -0.53 -0.31 15.18
CA SER A 362 -1.65 -0.39 14.25
C SER A 362 -2.79 0.54 14.68
N GLU A 363 -3.27 0.38 15.91
CA GLU A 363 -4.42 1.12 16.45
C GLU A 363 -4.13 2.63 16.54
N ARG A 364 -2.99 3.01 17.11
CA ARG A 364 -2.72 4.41 17.50
C ARG A 364 -2.03 5.22 16.42
N ILE A 365 -1.31 4.58 15.51
CA ILE A 365 -0.55 5.26 14.45
C ILE A 365 -1.19 5.00 13.08
N LEU A 366 -1.22 3.73 12.64
CA LEU A 366 -1.62 3.38 11.27
C LEU A 366 -3.09 3.69 11.00
N PHE A 367 -3.96 3.45 12.00
CA PHE A 367 -5.40 3.72 11.93
C PHE A 367 -5.83 4.99 12.67
N HIS A 368 -4.88 5.89 12.96
CA HIS A 368 -5.23 7.18 13.56
C HIS A 368 -6.20 7.97 12.65
N PRO A 369 -7.33 8.51 13.14
CA PRO A 369 -8.36 9.12 12.30
C PRO A 369 -7.85 10.21 11.36
N THR A 370 -6.96 11.09 11.83
CA THR A 370 -6.36 12.14 10.99
C THR A 370 -5.45 11.61 9.88
N LYS A 371 -4.70 10.52 10.14
CA LYS A 371 -3.88 9.86 9.11
C LYS A 371 -4.81 9.21 8.08
N CYS A 372 -5.84 8.49 8.52
CA CYS A 372 -6.84 7.88 7.64
C CYS A 372 -7.56 8.94 6.79
N ALA A 373 -7.91 10.09 7.36
CA ALA A 373 -8.47 11.22 6.63
C ALA A 373 -7.52 11.75 5.54
N ALA A 374 -6.22 11.88 5.85
CA ALA A 374 -5.21 12.28 4.87
C ALA A 374 -5.09 11.27 3.71
N GLY A 375 -5.09 9.96 4.02
CA GLY A 375 -5.12 8.90 3.02
C GLY A 375 -6.38 8.95 2.14
N ALA A 376 -7.55 9.14 2.74
CA ALA A 376 -8.82 9.29 2.00
C ALA A 376 -8.81 10.54 1.10
N MET A 377 -8.31 11.68 1.58
CA MET A 377 -8.14 12.89 0.76
C MET A 377 -7.27 12.63 -0.48
N LEU A 378 -6.13 11.94 -0.30
CA LEU A 378 -5.29 11.56 -1.43
C LEU A 378 -6.04 10.63 -2.40
N GLY A 379 -6.76 9.63 -1.88
CA GLY A 379 -7.60 8.73 -2.67
C GLY A 379 -8.64 9.48 -3.50
N THR A 380 -9.42 10.36 -2.88
CA THR A 380 -10.43 11.20 -3.55
C THR A 380 -9.80 12.11 -4.60
N ALA A 381 -8.66 12.76 -4.32
CA ALA A 381 -7.99 13.61 -5.29
C ALA A 381 -7.57 12.84 -6.56
N VAL A 382 -7.01 11.65 -6.38
CA VAL A 382 -6.59 10.77 -7.48
C VAL A 382 -7.80 10.31 -8.31
N GLN A 383 -8.92 9.98 -7.67
CA GLN A 383 -10.16 9.63 -8.37
C GLN A 383 -10.80 10.81 -9.10
N LEU A 384 -10.77 12.01 -8.51
CA LEU A 384 -11.24 13.25 -9.15
C LEU A 384 -10.47 13.51 -10.44
N LEU A 385 -9.16 13.27 -10.45
CA LEU A 385 -8.32 13.33 -11.67
C LEU A 385 -8.61 12.22 -12.69
N GLY A 386 -9.44 11.23 -12.36
CA GLY A 386 -9.77 10.11 -13.25
C GLY A 386 -8.72 9.01 -13.28
N LEU A 387 -7.80 8.98 -12.31
CA LEU A 387 -6.73 8.00 -12.23
C LEU A 387 -7.21 6.70 -11.58
N GLN A 388 -7.72 5.78 -12.39
CA GLN A 388 -8.11 4.44 -11.94
C GLN A 388 -6.91 3.56 -11.61
N SER A 389 -5.85 3.68 -12.42
CA SER A 389 -4.54 3.05 -12.21
C SER A 389 -3.45 4.08 -12.50
N LEU A 390 -2.40 4.09 -11.70
CA LEU A 390 -1.23 4.93 -11.96
C LEU A 390 -0.33 4.29 -13.02
N PRO A 391 0.35 5.08 -13.86
CA PRO A 391 1.45 4.61 -14.70
C PRO A 391 2.51 3.87 -13.88
N PRO A 392 3.09 2.74 -14.38
CA PRO A 392 4.09 1.97 -13.66
C PRO A 392 5.30 2.79 -13.18
N TRP A 393 5.77 3.77 -13.98
CA TRP A 393 6.91 4.61 -13.61
C TRP A 393 6.64 5.51 -12.39
N MET A 394 5.38 5.81 -12.05
CA MET A 394 5.05 6.58 -10.84
C MET A 394 5.36 5.81 -9.55
N GLN A 395 5.48 4.48 -9.62
CA GLN A 395 5.89 3.66 -8.47
C GLN A 395 7.34 3.96 -8.06
N ALA A 396 8.17 4.44 -8.98
CA ALA A 396 9.57 4.79 -8.76
C ALA A 396 9.75 6.26 -8.31
N LEU A 397 8.68 6.95 -7.91
CA LEU A 397 8.76 8.29 -7.33
C LEU A 397 8.90 8.24 -5.80
N GLY A 398 9.43 9.32 -5.23
CA GLY A 398 9.34 9.63 -3.81
C GLY A 398 8.04 10.35 -3.45
N ASP A 399 7.75 10.53 -2.17
CA ASP A 399 6.54 11.19 -1.65
C ASP A 399 6.38 12.63 -2.19
N SER A 400 7.49 13.36 -2.26
CA SER A 400 7.52 14.78 -2.60
C SER A 400 7.27 14.99 -4.10
N ASP A 401 7.97 14.22 -4.93
CA ASP A 401 7.81 14.23 -6.39
C ASP A 401 6.39 13.78 -6.79
N PHE A 402 5.88 12.73 -6.14
CA PHE A 402 4.55 12.21 -6.39
C PHE A 402 3.44 13.26 -6.14
N LEU A 403 3.48 13.91 -4.97
CA LEU A 403 2.47 14.91 -4.61
C LEU A 403 2.57 16.17 -5.49
N THR A 404 3.80 16.59 -5.81
CA THR A 404 4.06 17.73 -6.71
C THR A 404 3.51 17.46 -8.10
N LEU A 405 3.77 16.26 -8.63
CA LEU A 405 3.30 15.84 -9.94
C LEU A 405 1.77 15.80 -10.00
N LEU A 406 1.09 15.18 -9.04
CA LEU A 406 -0.39 15.16 -8.98
C LEU A 406 -0.99 16.57 -8.91
N THR A 407 -0.39 17.44 -8.08
CA THR A 407 -0.86 18.82 -7.94
C THR A 407 -0.69 19.59 -9.24
N GLN A 408 0.45 19.42 -9.90
CA GLN A 408 0.72 20.07 -11.19
C GLN A 408 -0.22 19.55 -12.28
N THR A 409 -0.49 18.24 -12.34
CA THR A 409 -1.47 17.65 -13.25
C THR A 409 -2.87 18.24 -13.06
N ALA A 410 -3.32 18.44 -11.82
CA ALA A 410 -4.60 19.07 -11.54
C ALA A 410 -4.67 20.52 -12.07
N ILE A 411 -3.62 21.31 -11.81
CA ILE A 411 -3.51 22.70 -12.29
C ILE A 411 -3.52 22.76 -13.82
N ASP A 412 -2.78 21.88 -14.47
CA ASP A 412 -2.64 21.89 -15.92
C ASP A 412 -3.94 21.45 -16.62
N LEU A 413 -4.65 20.45 -16.08
CA LEU A 413 -5.97 20.04 -16.58
C LEU A 413 -7.01 21.15 -16.46
N GLU A 414 -7.08 21.84 -15.32
CA GLU A 414 -8.01 22.96 -15.09
C GLU A 414 -7.74 24.09 -16.11
N ARG A 415 -6.48 24.52 -16.24
CA ARG A 415 -6.06 25.54 -17.22
C ARG A 415 -6.31 25.12 -18.67
N ALA A 416 -6.16 23.84 -19.01
CA ALA A 416 -6.47 23.32 -20.34
C ALA A 416 -7.96 23.53 -20.65
N CYS A 417 -8.83 23.14 -19.71
CA CYS A 417 -10.27 23.26 -19.85
C CYS A 417 -10.70 24.72 -19.97
N GLU A 418 -10.17 25.62 -19.14
CA GLU A 418 -10.47 27.05 -19.18
C GLU A 418 -10.15 27.68 -20.55
N ARG A 419 -8.98 27.37 -21.14
CA ARG A 419 -8.59 27.90 -22.45
C ARG A 419 -9.48 27.40 -23.57
N ILE A 420 -9.86 26.12 -23.52
CA ILE A 420 -10.77 25.52 -24.50
C ILE A 420 -12.15 26.18 -24.40
N LEU A 421 -12.68 26.33 -23.18
CA LEU A 421 -13.98 26.96 -22.94
C LEU A 421 -13.98 28.45 -23.32
N ALA A 422 -12.85 29.14 -23.18
CA ALA A 422 -12.66 30.52 -23.64
C ALA A 422 -12.57 30.69 -25.17
N GLY A 423 -12.56 29.59 -25.94
CA GLY A 423 -12.53 29.63 -27.41
C GLY A 423 -11.18 30.04 -28.01
N THR A 424 -10.09 29.91 -27.25
CA THR A 424 -8.74 30.31 -27.67
C THR A 424 -7.99 29.23 -28.46
N THR A 425 -8.66 28.13 -28.82
CA THR A 425 -8.09 26.94 -29.48
C THR A 425 -8.78 26.66 -30.82
N ALA A 426 -8.09 26.04 -31.76
CA ALA A 426 -8.67 25.69 -33.06
C ALA A 426 -9.73 24.57 -32.90
N PRO A 427 -10.77 24.50 -33.75
CA PRO A 427 -11.85 23.51 -33.62
C PRO A 427 -11.39 22.05 -33.75
N ASP A 428 -10.35 21.82 -34.56
CA ASP A 428 -9.74 20.51 -34.81
C ASP A 428 -8.66 20.13 -33.79
N ASP A 429 -8.35 21.04 -32.86
CA ASP A 429 -7.43 20.72 -31.79
C ASP A 429 -7.99 19.59 -30.93
N THR A 430 -7.11 18.71 -30.46
CA THR A 430 -7.43 17.71 -29.46
C THR A 430 -6.93 18.18 -28.10
N LEU A 431 -7.40 17.53 -27.03
CA LEU A 431 -6.83 17.79 -25.70
C LEU A 431 -5.30 17.58 -25.74
N ASP A 432 -4.83 16.50 -26.38
CA ASP A 432 -3.41 16.21 -26.53
C ASP A 432 -2.63 17.31 -27.30
N SER A 433 -3.17 17.83 -28.42
CA SER A 433 -2.50 18.88 -29.20
C SER A 433 -2.43 20.22 -28.46
N ILE A 434 -3.42 20.48 -27.61
CA ILE A 434 -3.44 21.65 -26.72
C ILE A 434 -2.41 21.47 -25.61
N LEU A 435 -2.39 20.31 -24.95
CA LEU A 435 -1.42 20.00 -23.91
C LEU A 435 0.03 20.09 -24.44
N GLN A 436 0.28 19.65 -25.68
CA GLN A 436 1.59 19.75 -26.34
C GLN A 436 2.04 21.20 -26.58
N ARG A 437 1.12 22.12 -26.90
CA ARG A 437 1.45 23.53 -27.21
C ARG A 437 1.50 24.43 -25.98
N LEU A 438 0.70 24.11 -24.95
CA LEU A 438 0.53 24.96 -23.79
C LEU A 438 1.63 24.80 -22.75
N TRP A 439 2.34 23.67 -22.76
CA TRP A 439 3.31 23.34 -21.74
C TRP A 439 4.49 22.59 -22.35
N PRO A 440 5.74 22.91 -21.95
CA PRO A 440 6.87 22.01 -22.14
C PRO A 440 6.71 20.83 -21.16
N LEU A 441 5.75 19.95 -21.43
CA LEU A 441 5.57 18.71 -20.68
C LEU A 441 6.64 17.72 -21.13
N ASP A 442 7.43 17.27 -20.16
CA ASP A 442 8.07 15.95 -20.20
C ASP A 442 7.01 14.90 -20.60
N GLU A 443 7.42 13.94 -21.41
CA GLU A 443 6.63 12.79 -21.84
C GLU A 443 5.83 12.10 -20.71
N ARG A 444 6.39 11.98 -19.50
CA ARG A 444 5.73 11.46 -18.29
C ARG A 444 4.48 12.25 -17.94
N LYS A 445 4.58 13.58 -17.93
CA LYS A 445 3.43 14.44 -17.63
C LYS A 445 2.38 14.34 -18.73
N ARG A 446 2.79 14.21 -20.01
CA ARG A 446 1.87 14.01 -21.14
C ARG A 446 1.07 12.72 -20.99
N GLU A 447 1.75 11.61 -20.70
CA GLU A 447 1.10 10.32 -20.47
C GLU A 447 0.09 10.42 -19.31
N LEU A 448 0.50 10.98 -18.18
CA LEU A 448 -0.36 11.12 -17.00
C LEU A 448 -1.61 11.95 -17.28
N VAL A 449 -1.46 13.09 -17.95
CA VAL A 449 -2.59 13.96 -18.30
C VAL A 449 -3.52 13.27 -19.32
N SER A 450 -2.95 12.52 -20.28
CA SER A 450 -3.73 11.73 -21.24
C SER A 450 -4.58 10.66 -20.55
N ILE A 451 -4.01 9.95 -19.56
CA ILE A 451 -4.73 8.97 -18.74
C ILE A 451 -5.84 9.65 -17.94
N CYS A 452 -5.57 10.81 -17.32
CA CYS A 452 -6.58 11.59 -16.61
C CYS A 452 -7.75 11.97 -17.53
N GLY A 453 -7.45 12.51 -18.73
CA GLY A 453 -8.45 12.85 -19.73
C GLY A 453 -9.30 11.65 -20.13
N LYS A 454 -8.67 10.50 -20.40
CA LYS A 454 -9.38 9.25 -20.74
C LYS A 454 -10.24 8.74 -19.58
N GLY A 455 -9.71 8.74 -18.36
CA GLY A 455 -10.42 8.24 -17.18
C GLY A 455 -11.57 9.13 -16.74
N ALA A 456 -11.48 10.44 -16.99
CA ALA A 456 -12.54 11.38 -16.67
C ALA A 456 -13.62 11.47 -17.76
N LEU A 457 -13.24 11.41 -19.04
CA LEU A 457 -14.14 11.66 -20.18
C LEU A 457 -14.53 10.39 -20.97
N GLY A 458 -13.90 9.24 -20.72
CA GLY A 458 -14.03 8.01 -21.51
C GLY A 458 -13.23 8.02 -22.82
N HIS A 459 -12.89 9.21 -23.34
CA HIS A 459 -12.10 9.43 -24.55
C HIS A 459 -11.19 10.67 -24.37
N HIS A 460 -9.94 10.61 -24.84
CA HIS A 460 -8.97 11.73 -24.72
C HIS A 460 -8.59 12.33 -26.08
N ASN A 461 -8.51 11.49 -27.11
CA ASN A 461 -8.09 11.91 -28.46
C ASN A 461 -9.29 12.20 -29.37
N VAL A 462 -10.11 13.17 -28.96
CA VAL A 462 -11.28 13.63 -29.73
C VAL A 462 -11.17 15.14 -29.92
N ALA A 463 -11.62 15.64 -31.07
CA ALA A 463 -11.64 17.06 -31.35
C ALA A 463 -12.37 17.83 -30.23
N VAL A 464 -11.84 18.99 -29.87
CA VAL A 464 -12.39 19.91 -28.86
C VAL A 464 -13.88 20.17 -29.04
N ALA A 465 -14.36 20.25 -30.28
CA ALA A 465 -15.77 20.41 -30.60
C ALA A 465 -16.68 19.32 -29.98
N ALA A 466 -16.20 18.08 -29.91
CA ALA A 466 -16.92 16.95 -29.32
C ALA A 466 -16.78 16.89 -27.78
N LEU A 467 -15.80 17.59 -27.21
CA LEU A 467 -15.53 17.62 -25.76
C LEU A 467 -16.27 18.75 -25.03
N LYS A 468 -16.79 19.76 -25.75
CA LYS A 468 -17.45 20.95 -25.17
C LYS A 468 -18.51 20.65 -24.10
N GLY A 469 -19.29 19.57 -24.26
CA GLY A 469 -20.32 19.19 -23.29
C GLY A 469 -19.77 18.59 -21.99
N SER A 470 -18.58 18.00 -22.00
CA SER A 470 -17.98 17.27 -20.87
C SER A 470 -16.84 18.03 -20.18
N LEU A 471 -16.30 19.08 -20.82
CA LEU A 471 -15.22 19.90 -20.29
C LEU A 471 -15.55 20.64 -18.97
N PRO A 472 -16.79 21.16 -18.74
CA PRO A 472 -17.11 21.78 -17.46
C PRO A 472 -16.99 20.82 -16.27
N ASP A 473 -17.35 19.54 -16.47
CA ASP A 473 -17.20 18.50 -15.45
C ASP A 473 -15.71 18.21 -15.17
N LEU A 474 -14.90 18.00 -16.22
CA LEU A 474 -13.46 17.81 -16.07
C LEU A 474 -12.78 18.99 -15.37
N SER A 475 -13.14 20.23 -15.74
CA SER A 475 -12.63 21.44 -15.10
C SER A 475 -12.97 21.47 -13.61
N SER A 476 -14.23 21.19 -13.27
CA SER A 476 -14.71 21.17 -11.88
C SER A 476 -14.02 20.10 -11.06
N ARG A 477 -13.80 18.91 -11.64
CA ARG A 477 -13.06 17.81 -11.01
C ARG A 477 -11.58 18.15 -10.80
N ALA A 478 -10.92 18.74 -11.79
CA ALA A 478 -9.52 19.17 -11.68
C ALA A 478 -9.35 20.25 -10.61
N ALA A 479 -10.24 21.25 -10.57
CA ALA A 479 -10.27 22.28 -9.54
C ALA A 479 -10.49 21.70 -8.13
N ALA A 480 -11.42 20.74 -7.99
CA ALA A 480 -11.65 20.02 -6.75
C ALA A 480 -10.43 19.21 -6.30
N ALA A 481 -9.81 18.44 -7.21
CA ALA A 481 -8.60 17.69 -6.92
C ALA A 481 -7.45 18.61 -6.45
N ARG A 482 -7.23 19.74 -7.13
CA ARG A 482 -6.25 20.74 -6.74
C ARG A 482 -6.51 21.28 -5.33
N LEU A 483 -7.77 21.59 -5.01
CA LEU A 483 -8.14 22.08 -3.68
C LEU A 483 -7.89 21.03 -2.59
N VAL A 484 -8.26 19.77 -2.84
CA VAL A 484 -8.01 18.66 -1.92
C VAL A 484 -6.51 18.46 -1.68
N LEU A 485 -5.70 18.45 -2.74
CA LEU A 485 -4.24 18.30 -2.65
C LEU A 485 -3.59 19.49 -1.91
N TRP A 486 -4.06 20.71 -2.15
CA TRP A 486 -3.59 21.89 -1.42
C TRP A 486 -3.91 21.77 0.07
N ARG A 487 -5.12 21.35 0.43
CA ARG A 487 -5.53 21.13 1.84
C ARG A 487 -4.72 20.03 2.51
N LEU A 488 -4.52 18.91 1.82
CA LEU A 488 -3.68 17.81 2.29
C LEU A 488 -2.26 18.32 2.62
N SER A 489 -1.66 19.08 1.68
CA SER A 489 -0.34 19.69 1.85
C SER A 489 -0.30 20.67 3.01
N ALA A 490 -1.35 21.50 3.15
CA ALA A 490 -1.51 22.51 4.20
C ALA A 490 -2.01 21.96 5.54
N ARG A 491 -2.13 20.63 5.69
CA ARG A 491 -2.61 19.94 6.91
C ARG A 491 -4.02 20.39 7.34
N ARG A 492 -4.89 20.69 6.38
CA ARG A 492 -6.29 21.07 6.58
C ARG A 492 -7.19 19.84 6.39
N PHE A 493 -7.40 19.10 7.47
CA PHE A 493 -8.11 17.82 7.43
C PHE A 493 -9.63 17.95 7.64
N PRO A 494 -10.44 17.08 7.00
CA PRO A 494 -11.87 17.00 7.23
C PRO A 494 -12.19 16.42 8.62
N LYS A 495 -13.44 16.54 9.06
CA LYS A 495 -13.90 15.98 10.34
C LYS A 495 -14.74 14.73 10.13
N LEU A 496 -14.64 13.79 11.06
CA LEU A 496 -15.41 12.56 11.05
C LEU A 496 -16.90 12.87 11.27
N VAL A 497 -17.75 12.40 10.37
CA VAL A 497 -19.22 12.58 10.46
C VAL A 497 -19.98 11.27 10.48
N TYR A 498 -19.34 10.17 10.06
CA TYR A 498 -19.95 8.84 10.07
C TYR A 498 -18.90 7.77 10.34
N ARG A 499 -19.24 6.80 11.20
CA ARG A 499 -18.37 5.69 11.61
C ARG A 499 -19.16 4.39 11.69
N LEU A 500 -18.60 3.31 11.16
CA LEU A 500 -19.08 1.94 11.39
C LEU A 500 -17.99 1.10 12.04
N ARG A 501 -18.40 0.30 13.04
CA ARG A 501 -17.53 -0.62 13.79
C ARG A 501 -17.93 -2.06 13.50
N SER A 502 -16.97 -2.99 13.62
CA SER A 502 -17.17 -4.42 13.31
C SER A 502 -18.31 -5.12 14.07
N GLU A 503 -18.78 -4.56 15.19
CA GLU A 503 -19.73 -5.20 16.11
C GLU A 503 -21.20 -4.86 15.82
N ILE A 504 -21.48 -3.89 14.94
CA ILE A 504 -22.85 -3.47 14.61
C ILE A 504 -23.43 -4.48 13.59
N MET A 505 -23.83 -5.65 14.08
CA MET A 505 -24.64 -6.62 13.33
C MET A 505 -26.12 -6.37 13.60
N HIS A 506 -26.86 -5.84 12.62
CA HIS A 506 -28.32 -5.96 12.61
C HIS A 506 -28.73 -7.29 11.95
N SER A 507 -29.79 -7.89 12.47
CA SER A 507 -30.39 -9.12 11.96
C SER A 507 -30.93 -8.90 10.52
N GLY A 508 -30.14 -9.27 9.51
CA GLY A 508 -30.55 -9.30 8.11
C GLY A 508 -29.79 -8.41 7.11
N GLY A 509 -28.69 -7.76 7.53
CA GLY A 509 -27.86 -6.88 6.67
C GLY A 509 -26.55 -7.49 6.17
N LEU A 510 -25.83 -6.74 5.31
CA LEU A 510 -24.45 -7.04 4.89
C LEU A 510 -23.52 -7.10 6.11
N SER A 511 -22.61 -8.07 6.15
CA SER A 511 -21.60 -8.16 7.19
C SER A 511 -20.52 -7.08 7.06
N ALA A 512 -19.70 -6.87 8.09
CA ALA A 512 -18.52 -6.02 7.99
C ALA A 512 -17.55 -6.47 6.87
N ASP A 513 -17.50 -7.79 6.58
CA ASP A 513 -16.74 -8.32 5.44
C ASP A 513 -17.32 -7.86 4.12
N ASP A 514 -18.64 -7.91 3.97
CA ASP A 514 -19.32 -7.49 2.75
C ASP A 514 -19.16 -5.99 2.51
N LEU A 515 -19.23 -5.18 3.57
CA LEU A 515 -18.98 -3.73 3.49
C LEU A 515 -17.52 -3.43 3.14
N SER A 516 -16.57 -4.11 3.78
CA SER A 516 -15.16 -3.99 3.44
C SER A 516 -14.93 -4.38 1.97
N ALA A 517 -15.42 -5.53 1.53
CA ALA A 517 -15.30 -5.98 0.15
C ALA A 517 -15.92 -4.99 -0.86
N LYS A 518 -17.08 -4.41 -0.54
CA LYS A 518 -17.75 -3.42 -1.39
C LYS A 518 -16.97 -2.11 -1.49
N TYR A 519 -16.52 -1.55 -0.36
CA TYR A 519 -15.89 -0.23 -0.32
C TYR A 519 -14.35 -0.27 -0.41
N ILE A 520 -13.75 -1.46 -0.55
CA ILE A 520 -12.42 -1.62 -1.13
C ILE A 520 -12.45 -1.27 -2.63
N ASP A 521 -13.58 -1.49 -3.32
CA ASP A 521 -13.76 -1.04 -4.71
C ASP A 521 -13.93 0.49 -4.74
N ARG A 522 -12.94 1.14 -5.33
CA ARG A 522 -12.86 2.58 -5.53
C ARG A 522 -14.03 3.15 -6.29
N THR A 523 -14.57 2.40 -7.25
CA THR A 523 -15.72 2.85 -8.03
C THR A 523 -16.93 3.02 -7.12
N GLN A 524 -17.08 2.14 -6.13
CA GLN A 524 -18.12 2.23 -5.10
C GLN A 524 -17.87 3.40 -4.15
N CYS A 525 -16.64 3.59 -3.66
CA CYS A 525 -16.29 4.76 -2.84
C CYS A 525 -16.53 6.07 -3.57
N TYR A 526 -16.02 6.21 -4.79
CA TYR A 526 -16.22 7.40 -5.61
C TYR A 526 -17.71 7.66 -5.83
N THR A 527 -18.47 6.62 -6.21
CA THR A 527 -19.92 6.75 -6.42
C THR A 527 -20.64 7.21 -5.14
N LEU A 528 -20.27 6.65 -3.99
CA LEU A 528 -20.84 7.02 -2.69
C LEU A 528 -20.52 8.49 -2.36
N GLU A 529 -19.26 8.91 -2.47
CA GLU A 529 -18.85 10.30 -2.22
C GLU A 529 -19.64 11.28 -3.11
N ARG A 530 -19.66 11.03 -4.43
CA ARG A 530 -20.34 11.91 -5.39
C ARG A 530 -21.85 11.96 -5.17
N ARG A 531 -22.49 10.83 -4.80
CA ARG A 531 -23.91 10.78 -4.47
C ARG A 531 -24.24 11.57 -3.22
N VAL A 532 -23.47 11.39 -2.14
CA VAL A 532 -23.67 12.12 -0.89
C VAL A 532 -23.46 13.62 -1.10
N GLU A 533 -22.44 14.00 -1.88
CA GLU A 533 -22.21 15.39 -2.26
C GLU A 533 -23.40 15.98 -3.02
N ALA A 534 -23.93 15.26 -4.02
CA ALA A 534 -25.11 15.70 -4.77
C ALA A 534 -26.37 15.81 -3.88
N LEU A 535 -26.64 14.80 -3.05
CA LEU A 535 -27.78 14.77 -2.13
C LEU A 535 -27.76 15.94 -1.13
N CYS A 536 -26.58 16.32 -0.67
CA CYS A 536 -26.39 17.36 0.35
C CYS A 536 -26.04 18.74 -0.25
N HIS A 537 -26.10 18.90 -1.57
CA HIS A 537 -25.68 20.11 -2.28
C HIS A 537 -24.29 20.60 -1.81
N LEU A 538 -23.30 19.71 -1.89
CA LEU A 538 -21.91 19.98 -1.53
C LEU A 538 -21.04 20.09 -2.79
N PRO A 539 -19.98 20.91 -2.75
CA PRO A 539 -18.96 20.92 -3.80
C PRO A 539 -18.27 19.55 -3.95
N LEU A 540 -17.78 19.25 -5.15
CA LEU A 540 -16.97 18.06 -5.39
C LEU A 540 -15.73 18.03 -4.50
N GLY A 541 -15.40 16.86 -3.95
CA GLY A 541 -14.24 16.68 -3.08
C GLY A 541 -14.46 17.21 -1.66
N SER A 542 -15.71 17.21 -1.19
CA SER A 542 -16.07 17.61 0.18
C SER A 542 -16.30 16.41 1.11
N VAL A 543 -16.57 15.23 0.55
CA VAL A 543 -16.80 13.98 1.28
C VAL A 543 -15.68 13.00 0.97
N PHE A 544 -15.14 12.36 2.01
CA PHE A 544 -14.01 11.43 1.91
C PHE A 544 -14.34 10.12 2.61
N VAL A 545 -14.27 9.00 1.90
CA VAL A 545 -14.52 7.67 2.45
C VAL A 545 -13.20 6.94 2.70
N HIS A 546 -12.99 6.47 3.93
CA HIS A 546 -11.90 5.59 4.29
C HIS A 546 -12.47 4.22 4.72
N CYS A 547 -12.18 3.17 3.95
CA CYS A 547 -12.53 1.81 4.28
C CYS A 547 -11.30 0.90 4.17
N PRO A 548 -10.73 0.44 5.30
CA PRO A 548 -9.57 -0.45 5.27
C PRO A 548 -10.00 -1.90 4.98
N ARG A 549 -9.02 -2.73 4.60
CA ARG A 549 -9.19 -4.19 4.57
C ARG A 549 -9.32 -4.75 5.99
N ARG A 550 -10.02 -5.88 6.15
CA ARG A 550 -10.22 -6.51 7.47
C ARG A 550 -9.00 -7.29 8.00
N ASN A 551 -8.18 -7.87 7.12
CA ASN A 551 -7.15 -8.85 7.49
C ASN A 551 -5.70 -8.30 7.51
N THR A 552 -5.50 -6.99 7.58
CA THR A 552 -4.20 -6.37 7.25
C THR A 552 -3.07 -6.58 8.28
N THR A 553 -3.33 -7.05 9.50
CA THR A 553 -2.31 -6.97 10.59
C THR A 553 -2.14 -8.18 11.53
N MET A 554 -2.83 -9.31 11.33
CA MET A 554 -2.84 -10.43 12.31
C MET A 554 -1.63 -11.41 12.27
N LYS A 555 -0.63 -11.20 11.40
CA LYS A 555 0.39 -12.23 11.10
C LYS A 555 1.24 -12.67 12.31
N VAL A 556 1.41 -11.86 13.38
CA VAL A 556 2.37 -12.12 14.50
C VAL A 556 2.13 -13.43 15.29
N ALA A 557 0.91 -13.95 15.29
CA ALA A 557 0.61 -15.19 16.02
C ALA A 557 1.06 -16.48 15.27
N GLU A 558 1.61 -16.32 14.05
CA GLU A 558 2.11 -17.40 13.18
C GLU A 558 3.57 -17.80 13.44
N ALA A 559 4.27 -17.12 14.35
CA ALA A 559 5.67 -17.44 14.64
C ALA A 559 5.78 -18.87 15.16
N LEU A 560 6.75 -19.62 14.66
CA LEU A 560 6.98 -20.98 15.15
C LEU A 560 7.66 -20.94 16.50
N VAL A 561 7.20 -21.78 17.41
CA VAL A 561 7.72 -21.92 18.76
C VAL A 561 7.97 -23.40 19.06
N VAL A 562 8.97 -23.68 19.90
CA VAL A 562 9.40 -25.04 20.18
C VAL A 562 9.87 -25.22 21.63
N GLY A 563 9.70 -26.45 22.13
CA GLY A 563 10.14 -26.88 23.45
C GLY A 563 11.62 -27.29 23.52
N SER A 564 12.01 -27.98 24.59
CA SER A 564 13.40 -28.38 24.85
C SER A 564 13.89 -29.51 23.98
N ASP A 565 13.00 -30.38 23.51
CA ASP A 565 13.34 -31.55 22.71
C ASP A 565 13.42 -31.26 21.19
N LEU A 566 13.09 -30.03 20.79
CA LEU A 566 13.04 -29.57 19.40
C LEU A 566 12.06 -30.35 18.49
N THR A 567 11.28 -31.29 19.04
CA THR A 567 10.41 -32.18 18.23
C THR A 567 8.99 -31.64 18.09
N ARG A 568 8.50 -30.93 19.11
CA ARG A 568 7.14 -30.38 19.13
C ARG A 568 7.15 -28.91 18.75
N VAL A 569 7.05 -28.66 17.45
CA VAL A 569 6.91 -27.30 16.90
C VAL A 569 5.42 -26.97 16.74
N ALA A 570 5.03 -25.75 17.08
CA ALA A 570 3.69 -25.23 16.81
C ALA A 570 3.75 -23.73 16.47
N HIS A 571 2.66 -23.17 15.96
CA HIS A 571 2.50 -21.73 15.89
C HIS A 571 2.30 -21.14 17.29
N PHE A 572 2.70 -19.89 17.50
CA PHE A 572 2.60 -19.23 18.79
C PHE A 572 1.15 -19.09 19.28
N ARG A 573 0.18 -18.92 18.38
CA ARG A 573 -1.26 -18.94 18.70
C ARG A 573 -1.75 -20.26 19.32
N ASP A 574 -1.00 -21.35 19.10
CA ASP A 574 -1.30 -22.70 19.57
C ASP A 574 -0.20 -23.20 20.52
N VAL A 575 0.40 -22.29 21.31
CA VAL A 575 1.55 -22.58 22.19
C VAL A 575 1.33 -23.77 23.13
N THR A 576 0.09 -24.06 23.53
CA THR A 576 -0.26 -25.23 24.36
C THR A 576 0.01 -26.58 23.68
N ALA A 577 0.11 -26.61 22.34
CA ALA A 577 0.46 -27.80 21.59
C ALA A 577 1.94 -28.21 21.77
N VAL A 578 2.82 -27.26 22.13
CA VAL A 578 4.23 -27.55 22.44
C VAL A 578 4.36 -28.22 23.81
N CYS A 579 3.69 -27.65 24.81
CA CYS A 579 3.62 -28.20 26.18
C CYS A 579 2.28 -27.81 26.81
N GLY A 580 1.46 -28.81 27.16
CA GLY A 580 0.09 -28.58 27.64
C GLY A 580 -0.03 -28.02 29.06
N GLU A 581 1.03 -28.09 29.88
CA GLU A 581 1.00 -27.67 31.28
C GLU A 581 1.39 -26.19 31.44
N GLY A 582 0.49 -25.39 32.04
CA GLY A 582 0.79 -24.02 32.47
C GLY A 582 0.81 -22.93 31.38
N LEU A 583 0.55 -23.25 30.11
CA LEU A 583 0.57 -22.29 28.99
C LEU A 583 -0.78 -21.72 28.56
N GLY A 584 -1.88 -22.24 29.13
CA GLY A 584 -3.25 -21.78 28.83
C GLY A 584 -3.43 -20.26 28.88
N PRO A 585 -3.00 -19.56 29.95
CA PRO A 585 -3.15 -18.11 30.06
C PRO A 585 -2.47 -17.32 28.93
N TYR A 586 -1.31 -17.76 28.44
CA TYR A 586 -0.62 -17.10 27.33
C TYR A 586 -1.38 -17.30 26.02
N GLN A 587 -1.90 -18.50 25.78
CA GLN A 587 -2.70 -18.77 24.59
C GLN A 587 -4.00 -17.94 24.58
N GLU A 588 -4.66 -17.81 25.74
CA GLU A 588 -5.84 -16.95 25.89
C GLU A 588 -5.50 -15.47 25.65
N GLU A 589 -4.37 -14.99 26.17
CA GLU A 589 -3.88 -13.63 25.91
C GLU A 589 -3.64 -13.38 24.42
N ILE A 590 -2.96 -14.30 23.72
CA ILE A 590 -2.69 -14.17 22.28
C ILE A 590 -4.00 -14.10 21.50
N LYS A 591 -4.96 -15.00 21.79
CA LYS A 591 -6.29 -15.00 21.16
C LYS A 591 -7.07 -13.74 21.47
N ALA A 592 -6.93 -13.17 22.67
CA ALA A 592 -7.54 -11.89 23.01
C ALA A 592 -6.95 -10.75 22.18
N VAL A 593 -5.63 -10.71 22.01
CA VAL A 593 -4.96 -9.72 21.14
C VAL A 593 -5.40 -9.88 19.68
N GLU A 594 -5.48 -11.09 19.14
CA GLU A 594 -6.02 -11.35 17.79
C GLU A 594 -7.46 -10.82 17.64
N LYS A 595 -8.32 -11.06 18.65
CA LYS A 595 -9.68 -10.53 18.66
C LYS A 595 -9.70 -8.99 18.68
N MET A 596 -8.81 -8.37 19.45
CA MET A 596 -8.67 -6.91 19.50
C MET A 596 -8.26 -6.33 18.15
N TYR A 597 -7.35 -6.98 17.41
CA TYR A 597 -7.02 -6.57 16.03
C TYR A 597 -8.25 -6.54 15.13
N GLY A 598 -9.12 -7.55 15.22
CA GLY A 598 -10.37 -7.57 14.46
C GLY A 598 -11.30 -6.39 14.77
N ALA A 599 -11.22 -5.82 15.97
CA ALA A 599 -12.01 -4.67 16.39
C ALA A 599 -11.44 -3.30 15.93
N ILE A 600 -10.19 -3.25 15.46
CA ILE A 600 -9.58 -2.02 14.91
C ILE A 600 -10.29 -1.58 13.63
N TRP A 601 -10.84 -2.54 12.86
CA TRP A 601 -11.48 -2.23 11.60
C TRP A 601 -12.66 -1.27 11.80
N GLN A 602 -12.57 -0.11 11.12
CA GLN A 602 -13.59 0.92 11.12
C GLN A 602 -13.73 1.54 9.73
N LEU A 603 -14.97 1.68 9.26
CA LEU A 603 -15.27 2.51 8.10
C LEU A 603 -15.53 3.93 8.59
N HIS A 604 -14.82 4.88 8.02
CA HIS A 604 -14.94 6.30 8.35
C HIS A 604 -15.36 7.11 7.13
N VAL A 605 -16.28 8.06 7.33
CA VAL A 605 -16.57 9.09 6.35
C VAL A 605 -16.36 10.46 6.97
N TYR A 606 -15.58 11.27 6.26
CA TYR A 606 -15.20 12.60 6.69
C TYR A 606 -15.86 13.66 5.81
N LEU A 607 -16.19 14.79 6.43
CA LEU A 607 -16.73 15.98 5.77
C LEU A 607 -15.73 17.12 5.92
N ASP A 608 -15.50 17.83 4.82
CA ASP A 608 -14.67 19.01 4.78
C ASP A 608 -15.15 20.10 5.77
N SER A 609 -14.19 20.74 6.44
CA SER A 609 -14.45 21.63 7.59
C SER A 609 -15.39 22.82 7.29
N PRO A 610 -15.32 23.49 6.12
CA PRO A 610 -16.25 24.56 5.75
C PRO A 610 -17.72 24.13 5.65
N HIS A 611 -18.00 22.82 5.56
CA HIS A 611 -19.34 22.28 5.35
C HIS A 611 -19.93 21.60 6.59
N LEU A 612 -19.31 21.74 7.77
CA LEU A 612 -19.75 21.05 8.99
C LEU A 612 -21.16 21.40 9.47
N LEU A 613 -21.70 22.56 9.08
CA LEU A 613 -23.12 22.88 9.32
C LEU A 613 -24.07 21.85 8.68
N LYS A 614 -23.63 21.13 7.64
CA LYS A 614 -24.39 20.08 6.96
C LYS A 614 -24.09 18.67 7.49
N GLN A 615 -23.32 18.52 8.58
CA GLN A 615 -22.87 17.20 9.06
C GLN A 615 -24.00 16.20 9.32
N ARG A 616 -25.14 16.66 9.90
CA ARG A 616 -26.29 15.79 10.18
C ARG A 616 -26.99 15.34 8.89
N LEU A 617 -27.08 16.23 7.89
CA LEU A 617 -27.61 15.87 6.57
C LEU A 617 -26.73 14.81 5.89
N VAL A 618 -25.41 14.98 5.95
CA VAL A 618 -24.44 14.03 5.40
C VAL A 618 -24.54 12.69 6.11
N ALA A 619 -24.58 12.66 7.44
CA ALA A 619 -24.75 11.43 8.21
C ALA A 619 -26.07 10.71 7.81
N ASN A 620 -27.18 11.43 7.72
CA ASN A 620 -28.47 10.87 7.30
C ASN A 620 -28.45 10.32 5.86
N ALA A 621 -27.74 10.98 4.94
CA ALA A 621 -27.57 10.51 3.57
C ALA A 621 -26.74 9.22 3.54
N LEU A 622 -25.68 9.14 4.35
CA LEU A 622 -24.84 7.95 4.49
C LEU A 622 -25.61 6.77 5.10
N GLU A 623 -26.43 6.99 6.12
CA GLU A 623 -27.28 5.94 6.68
C GLU A 623 -28.20 5.31 5.63
N ARG A 624 -28.73 6.13 4.72
CA ARG A 624 -29.60 5.67 3.62
C ARG A 624 -28.80 4.96 2.52
N GLU A 625 -27.68 5.52 2.07
CA GLU A 625 -26.88 4.94 0.98
C GLU A 625 -26.11 3.68 1.40
N ILE A 626 -25.63 3.63 2.64
CA ILE A 626 -24.88 2.48 3.18
C ILE A 626 -25.84 1.45 3.79
N GLY A 627 -26.99 1.89 4.32
CA GLY A 627 -28.01 1.03 4.92
C GLY A 627 -27.77 0.70 6.40
N PHE A 628 -26.91 1.45 7.07
CA PHE A 628 -26.56 1.24 8.49
C PHE A 628 -26.66 2.55 9.27
N PRO A 629 -27.22 2.53 10.50
CA PRO A 629 -27.23 3.71 11.35
C PRO A 629 -25.80 4.13 11.71
N ASN A 630 -25.60 5.42 11.95
CA ASN A 630 -24.32 5.92 12.40
C ASN A 630 -23.99 5.38 13.81
N ASP A 631 -22.70 5.34 14.14
CA ASP A 631 -22.24 4.90 15.45
C ASP A 631 -22.78 5.81 16.57
N ARG A 632 -23.50 5.21 17.52
CA ARG A 632 -24.11 5.94 18.65
C ARG A 632 -23.10 6.70 19.49
N LEU A 633 -21.89 6.15 19.66
CA LEU A 633 -20.84 6.86 20.39
C LEU A 633 -20.41 8.11 19.63
N LEU A 634 -20.19 8.01 18.32
CA LEU A 634 -19.88 9.18 17.50
C LEU A 634 -21.00 10.23 17.56
N LEU A 635 -22.27 9.81 17.50
CA LEU A 635 -23.40 10.72 17.66
C LEU A 635 -23.35 11.47 19.00
N SER A 636 -23.07 10.76 20.10
CA SER A 636 -22.92 11.39 21.42
C SER A 636 -21.69 12.31 21.53
N GLU A 637 -20.61 12.01 20.79
CA GLU A 637 -19.40 12.87 20.73
C GLU A 637 -19.67 14.17 19.93
N LEU A 638 -20.56 14.11 18.93
CA LEU A 638 -20.92 15.23 18.05
C LEU A 638 -22.11 16.05 18.56
N GLU A 639 -22.90 15.52 19.51
CA GLU A 639 -24.04 16.19 20.11
C GLU A 639 -23.60 17.37 20.97
N THR A 640 -23.62 18.55 20.36
CA THR A 640 -23.88 19.80 21.08
C THR A 640 -25.40 19.94 21.24
N SER A 641 -25.83 20.34 22.43
CA SER A 641 -27.23 20.52 22.86
C SER A 641 -28.09 21.33 21.87
N GLU A 642 -29.24 20.77 21.48
CA GLU A 642 -30.32 21.29 20.60
C GLU A 642 -29.96 21.58 19.11
N PRO A 643 -30.90 21.41 18.15
CA PRO A 643 -30.66 21.78 16.74
C PRO A 643 -30.48 23.29 16.62
N THR A 644 -29.25 23.73 16.36
CA THR A 644 -28.87 25.16 16.33
C THR A 644 -28.92 25.77 14.93
N SER A 645 -29.01 24.95 13.87
CA SER A 645 -29.00 25.42 12.47
C SER A 645 -30.23 24.98 11.67
N ALA A 646 -30.52 25.71 10.59
CA ALA A 646 -31.55 25.33 9.61
C ALA A 646 -31.31 23.93 9.01
N TYR A 647 -30.04 23.55 8.83
CA TYR A 647 -29.67 22.22 8.33
C TYR A 647 -29.93 21.13 9.36
N ASP A 648 -29.70 21.40 10.65
CA ASP A 648 -30.02 20.44 11.71
C ASP A 648 -31.51 20.20 11.81
N LEU A 649 -32.33 21.26 11.75
CA LEU A 649 -33.79 21.15 11.73
C LEU A 649 -34.30 20.33 10.52
N LEU A 650 -33.73 20.57 9.34
CA LEU A 650 -34.01 19.78 8.14
C LEU A 650 -33.58 18.32 8.30
N ALA A 651 -32.46 18.07 8.99
CA ALA A 651 -31.94 16.72 9.20
C ALA A 651 -32.70 15.95 10.30
N THR A 652 -33.35 16.63 11.25
CA THR A 652 -34.03 15.98 12.39
C THR A 652 -35.55 16.12 12.29
N GLU A 653 -36.09 17.30 12.59
CA GLU A 653 -37.53 17.51 12.79
C GLU A 653 -38.32 17.51 11.49
N LEU A 654 -37.72 18.02 10.40
CA LEU A 654 -38.36 18.19 9.10
C LEU A 654 -37.81 17.19 8.08
N ARG A 655 -37.16 16.11 8.54
CA ARG A 655 -36.52 15.10 7.68
C ARG A 655 -37.52 14.39 6.77
N ASP A 656 -38.72 14.13 7.28
CA ASP A 656 -39.77 13.39 6.58
C ASP A 656 -40.71 14.31 5.77
N ASP A 657 -40.56 15.64 5.92
CA ASP A 657 -41.35 16.65 5.20
C ASP A 657 -40.83 16.89 3.76
N VAL A 658 -39.68 16.30 3.39
CA VAL A 658 -39.03 16.49 2.09
C VAL A 658 -38.74 15.15 1.43
N ALA A 659 -39.28 14.94 0.23
CA ALA A 659 -38.91 13.81 -0.61
C ALA A 659 -37.40 13.88 -0.92
N ILE A 660 -36.69 12.75 -0.82
CA ILE A 660 -35.23 12.71 -0.99
C ILE A 660 -34.76 13.26 -2.35
N THR A 661 -35.59 13.11 -3.39
CA THR A 661 -35.33 13.64 -4.74
C THR A 661 -35.34 15.17 -4.80
N LEU A 662 -36.06 15.83 -3.90
CA LEU A 662 -36.16 17.29 -3.80
C LEU A 662 -35.16 17.88 -2.79
N LEU A 663 -34.54 17.03 -1.96
CA LEU A 663 -33.61 17.45 -0.91
C LEU A 663 -32.47 18.34 -1.43
N PRO A 664 -31.82 18.05 -2.58
CA PRO A 664 -30.78 18.94 -3.11
C PRO A 664 -31.28 20.35 -3.43
N GLU A 665 -32.48 20.47 -4.02
CA GLU A 665 -33.09 21.77 -4.36
C GLU A 665 -33.46 22.55 -3.09
N VAL A 666 -34.00 21.88 -2.07
CA VAL A 666 -34.30 22.49 -0.77
C VAL A 666 -33.02 23.00 -0.10
N ILE A 667 -31.95 22.19 -0.08
CA ILE A 667 -30.67 22.60 0.51
C ILE A 667 -30.06 23.76 -0.29
N SER A 668 -30.15 23.73 -1.62
CA SER A 668 -29.68 24.84 -2.46
C SER A 668 -30.40 26.15 -2.12
N LYS A 669 -31.72 26.10 -1.93
CA LYS A 669 -32.52 27.25 -1.49
C LYS A 669 -32.16 27.74 -0.09
N LEU A 670 -31.86 26.80 0.82
CA LEU A 670 -31.34 27.13 2.14
C LEU A 670 -29.98 27.81 2.06
N ASP A 671 -29.05 27.32 1.23
CA ASP A 671 -27.73 27.92 1.05
C ASP A 671 -27.84 29.38 0.57
N GLU A 672 -28.75 29.68 -0.38
CA GLU A 672 -29.06 31.06 -0.78
C GLU A 672 -29.58 31.88 0.41
N THR A 673 -30.56 31.34 1.13
CA THR A 673 -31.26 32.09 2.18
C THR A 673 -30.36 32.39 3.37
N VAL A 674 -29.58 31.41 3.82
CA VAL A 674 -28.59 31.55 4.92
C VAL A 674 -27.48 32.51 4.53
N ARG A 675 -27.06 32.55 3.25
CA ARG A 675 -26.06 33.50 2.77
C ARG A 675 -26.54 34.95 2.77
N PHE A 676 -27.85 35.19 2.61
CA PHE A 676 -28.42 36.53 2.46
C PHE A 676 -29.24 37.03 3.67
N ARG A 677 -29.66 36.17 4.61
CA ARG A 677 -30.47 36.55 5.79
C ARG A 677 -29.82 36.04 7.08
N LEU A 678 -29.24 36.96 7.85
CA LEU A 678 -28.59 36.67 9.14
C LEU A 678 -29.55 36.66 10.35
N GLU A 679 -30.79 37.11 10.21
CA GLU A 679 -31.70 37.39 11.36
C GLU A 679 -33.04 36.63 11.37
N ALA A 680 -33.26 35.67 10.46
CA ALA A 680 -34.53 34.95 10.37
C ALA A 680 -34.58 33.67 11.24
N GLU A 681 -35.74 33.37 11.84
CA GLU A 681 -35.93 32.17 12.66
C GLU A 681 -35.70 30.89 11.83
N PRO A 682 -34.79 29.98 12.24
CA PRO A 682 -34.36 28.83 11.44
C PRO A 682 -35.51 27.93 10.94
N ARG A 683 -36.51 27.63 11.78
CA ARG A 683 -37.68 26.81 11.38
C ARG A 683 -38.49 27.45 10.25
N SER A 684 -38.70 28.77 10.32
CA SER A 684 -39.45 29.50 9.29
C SER A 684 -38.73 29.47 7.95
N VAL A 685 -37.40 29.63 7.96
CA VAL A 685 -36.54 29.58 6.77
C VAL A 685 -36.61 28.20 6.10
N VAL A 686 -36.53 27.12 6.89
CA VAL A 686 -36.62 25.76 6.35
C VAL A 686 -37.99 25.48 5.74
N ARG A 687 -39.09 25.82 6.44
CA ARG A 687 -40.44 25.59 5.91
C ARG A 687 -40.72 26.34 4.62
N HIS A 688 -40.27 27.59 4.49
CA HIS A 688 -40.42 28.35 3.24
C HIS A 688 -39.61 27.71 2.11
N ALA A 689 -38.36 27.33 2.36
CA ALA A 689 -37.53 26.65 1.37
C ALA A 689 -38.19 25.35 0.87
N ILE A 690 -38.79 24.56 1.77
CA ILE A 690 -39.56 23.35 1.41
C ILE A 690 -40.77 23.71 0.54
N GLN A 691 -41.59 24.67 0.98
CA GLN A 691 -42.80 25.06 0.26
C GLN A 691 -42.51 25.58 -1.15
N ASP A 692 -41.49 26.43 -1.29
CA ASP A 692 -41.07 26.99 -2.58
C ASP A 692 -40.66 25.89 -3.56
N VAL A 693 -39.84 24.94 -3.13
CA VAL A 693 -39.36 23.84 -3.97
C VAL A 693 -40.48 22.87 -4.33
N VAL A 694 -41.34 22.51 -3.37
CA VAL A 694 -42.49 21.63 -3.63
C VAL A 694 -43.47 22.28 -4.61
N ALA A 695 -43.76 23.57 -4.46
CA ALA A 695 -44.61 24.31 -5.39
C ALA A 695 -44.00 24.39 -6.80
N ALA A 696 -42.69 24.63 -6.90
CA ALA A 696 -41.97 24.64 -8.18
C ALA A 696 -42.00 23.26 -8.86
N SER A 697 -41.82 22.18 -8.10
CA SER A 697 -41.86 20.80 -8.61
C SER A 697 -43.24 20.43 -9.17
N LEU A 698 -44.31 20.75 -8.43
CA LEU A 698 -45.70 20.52 -8.88
C LEU A 698 -46.00 21.32 -10.16
N THR A 699 -45.47 22.52 -10.28
CA THR A 699 -45.64 23.35 -11.48
C THR A 699 -44.92 22.74 -12.70
N ARG A 700 -43.73 22.15 -12.52
CA ARG A 700 -42.99 21.42 -13.59
C ARG A 700 -43.72 20.15 -14.02
N GLU A 701 -44.31 19.40 -13.09
CA GLU A 701 -45.13 18.22 -13.40
C GLU A 701 -46.39 18.57 -14.19
N VAL A 702 -47.07 19.66 -13.83
CA VAL A 702 -48.25 20.17 -14.55
C VAL A 702 -47.87 20.72 -15.93
N ALA A 703 -46.65 21.24 -16.10
CA ALA A 703 -46.13 21.74 -17.38
C ALA A 703 -45.57 20.64 -18.31
N GLY A 704 -45.46 19.38 -17.85
CA GLY A 704 -44.98 18.26 -18.68
C GLY A 704 -43.46 18.23 -18.94
N GLU A 705 -42.66 18.97 -18.17
CA GLU A 705 -41.20 18.99 -18.30
C GLU A 705 -40.55 17.94 -17.38
N HIS A 706 -40.25 16.76 -17.91
CA HIS A 706 -39.43 15.77 -17.19
C HIS A 706 -37.93 16.06 -17.38
N PRO A 707 -37.12 16.10 -16.31
CA PRO A 707 -35.68 16.10 -16.44
C PRO A 707 -35.17 14.67 -16.70
N GLY A 708 -34.74 14.41 -17.94
CA GLY A 708 -33.80 13.34 -18.28
C GLY A 708 -34.36 11.93 -18.51
N SER A 709 -34.83 11.63 -19.73
CA SER A 709 -34.65 10.30 -20.32
C SER A 709 -34.31 10.39 -21.81
N SER A 710 -33.02 10.46 -22.12
CA SER A 710 -32.52 10.19 -23.47
C SER A 710 -32.44 8.67 -23.67
N ARG A 711 -33.53 8.04 -24.12
CA ARG A 711 -33.47 6.72 -24.79
C ARG A 711 -33.77 6.90 -26.28
N PRO A 712 -32.98 6.31 -27.20
CA PRO A 712 -33.21 6.49 -28.63
C PRO A 712 -34.45 5.69 -29.06
N ARG A 713 -35.39 6.38 -29.71
CA ARG A 713 -36.59 5.77 -30.31
C ARG A 713 -36.18 4.81 -31.44
N ARG A 714 -36.20 3.50 -31.19
CA ARG A 714 -36.27 2.47 -32.25
C ARG A 714 -37.71 2.36 -32.75
N ARG A 715 -37.97 2.82 -33.97
CA ARG A 715 -39.19 2.46 -34.73
C ARG A 715 -39.19 0.95 -34.98
N ARG A 716 -40.17 0.22 -34.44
CA ARG A 716 -40.50 -1.15 -34.88
C ARG A 716 -41.85 -1.11 -35.59
N SER A 717 -41.82 -1.33 -36.91
CA SER A 717 -42.96 -1.65 -37.76
C SER A 717 -43.52 -3.03 -37.37
N ARG A 718 -44.80 -3.10 -36.97
CA ARG A 718 -45.54 -4.36 -36.83
C ARG A 718 -46.20 -4.69 -38.17
N LYS A 719 -45.81 -5.82 -38.78
CA LYS A 719 -46.68 -6.62 -39.65
C LYS A 719 -47.25 -7.79 -38.83
N PRO A 720 -48.50 -8.22 -39.06
CA PRO A 720 -49.13 -9.29 -38.31
C PRO A 720 -48.83 -10.67 -38.93
N PRO A 721 -48.83 -11.77 -38.14
CA PRO A 721 -49.00 -13.11 -38.68
C PRO A 721 -50.44 -13.60 -38.53
N ALA A 722 -50.83 -14.48 -39.44
CA ALA A 722 -52.13 -15.09 -39.58
C ALA A 722 -52.29 -16.35 -38.70
N ILE A 723 -53.52 -16.47 -38.18
CA ILE A 723 -54.38 -17.63 -37.87
C ILE A 723 -53.80 -19.04 -38.05
N SER A 724 -53.94 -19.88 -37.02
CA SER A 724 -54.50 -21.23 -37.13
C SER A 724 -55.18 -21.64 -35.81
N ASP A 725 -56.41 -22.15 -35.95
CA ASP A 725 -57.35 -22.73 -34.96
C ASP A 725 -56.69 -23.70 -33.94
N GLU A 726 -57.22 -24.04 -32.77
CA GLU A 726 -58.53 -24.67 -32.52
C GLU A 726 -58.66 -24.99 -31.01
N GLY A 727 -59.87 -24.85 -30.45
CA GLY A 727 -60.44 -25.84 -29.52
C GLY A 727 -60.29 -25.71 -28.00
N ALA A 728 -61.38 -25.22 -27.36
CA ALA A 728 -62.04 -25.79 -26.16
C ALA A 728 -61.31 -25.69 -24.77
N THR A 729 -61.94 -25.41 -23.63
CA THR A 729 -63.35 -25.27 -23.22
C THR A 729 -63.43 -24.56 -21.85
N LEU A 730 -64.56 -23.89 -21.69
CA LEU A 730 -65.27 -23.28 -20.56
C LEU A 730 -65.43 -24.07 -19.22
N LEU A 731 -65.76 -23.29 -18.16
CA LEU A 731 -66.45 -23.58 -16.88
C LEU A 731 -65.57 -24.08 -15.72
N ASP A 732 -65.63 -23.55 -14.49
CA ASP A 732 -66.55 -22.63 -13.79
C ASP A 732 -65.76 -21.77 -12.79
#